data_AF-A0A8S4ACN8-F1
#
_entry.id   AF-A0A8S4ACN8-F1
#
_cell.length_a   1.000
_cell.length_b   1.000
_cell.length_c   1.000
_cell.angle_alpha   90.00
_cell.angle_beta   90.00
_cell.angle_gamma   90.00
#
_symmetry.space_group_name_H-M   'P 1'
#
loop_
_entity.id
_entity.type
_entity.pdbx_description
1 polymer ?
#
loop_
_entity_poly.entity_id
_entity_poly.type
_entity_poly.pdbx_seq_one_letter_code
_entity_poly.pdbx_strand_id
1 'polypeptide(L)'
;MAKLSGLLAVVTAMLVVMETIRVQGLSQKKELERKGQGRWRQRGYQNDKAGKGSSPRNKQRDHGTNGGPGRYRKPLHNFYVSYPDMSPPAFFNLRWNRELTRERPWWQGPNVCEGEAQEVYNSTQTRGDVMRHFSTNSQVCDESETVYKCKITQESVNGRREVTVVYECCHGYTREKRDFGCPKKVSMLALLDKAEELGLTDFVKAIKTLELTREFDSGNFTMFAPLNGAFTLDSGILNSEATDVILKDDPNVLTLSEPAVDKALRILRNALLSHVIPGTVKSSQMEDEQVLETGNSEDTTIRINYFSRPEKLMTANCVPVVSRDHIATNGVIHSVEKILKPVTDSLWDIVRSRSDLSTLSSILAAADYDAKLDHSGQLTLLAPTNSAFDKMNKRLREKLLSGDRECLEKVIQNHLLPNVICSVAIQGQAKTANELHRYINVTRTADNKLLVDEVRIVQADIVGTNGVMHVIEEVLVPDEAFSVIDLIKKEGYNEMLRLIDKAGLTKTLETEANITVFVPTNEAIQNLPVAVKTKLSEDSELLQEVINYHLSPEIQQCRRIQDDQQVPTLAGKNIRFNSYSMFPYHHHFVKTAQCAPIAQMNIDACNGRINVIKSVMMPPKGNVLDVLGLDKRFSTLVSLIKKSGLADDLQGHGPFTIIAPNNEAFEKMGQDAVDSIGKDRSRLQKLVKGHIVDGTLCCAGIFRRHWFGRSQVATVTGHHLRLSRDHDNRPKIGSAHVTRCDVTATNGNVLEVDRVLVQEQPRQRWREHNYHSWDMFEP
;
A
#
# COMPACT_ATOMS: atom_id res chain seq x y z
N MET A 1 7.99 -40.36 1.84
CA MET A 1 7.91 -39.01 1.23
C MET A 1 7.36 -39.03 -0.19
N ALA A 2 8.12 -39.37 -1.24
CA ALA A 2 7.66 -39.23 -2.65
C ALA A 2 6.36 -39.97 -3.02
N LYS A 3 6.09 -41.15 -2.42
CA LYS A 3 4.80 -41.85 -2.62
C LYS A 3 3.61 -41.15 -1.91
N LEU A 4 3.86 -40.34 -0.87
CA LEU A 4 2.82 -39.53 -0.22
C LEU A 4 2.47 -38.29 -1.04
N SER A 5 3.43 -37.60 -1.65
CA SER A 5 3.17 -36.39 -2.44
C SER A 5 2.35 -36.69 -3.69
N GLY A 6 2.60 -37.81 -4.38
CA GLY A 6 1.76 -38.27 -5.49
C GLY A 6 0.31 -38.55 -5.07
N LEU A 7 0.12 -39.18 -3.91
CA LEU A 7 -1.21 -39.49 -3.37
C LEU A 7 -1.96 -38.20 -2.96
N LEU A 8 -1.24 -37.23 -2.37
CA LEU A 8 -1.79 -35.93 -2.01
C LEU A 8 -2.22 -35.11 -3.24
N ALA A 9 -1.43 -35.17 -4.33
CA ALA A 9 -1.74 -34.50 -5.60
C ALA A 9 -2.98 -35.08 -6.29
N VAL A 10 -3.17 -36.40 -6.25
CA VAL A 10 -4.39 -37.05 -6.78
C VAL A 10 -5.62 -36.68 -5.94
N VAL A 11 -5.48 -36.60 -4.61
CA VAL A 11 -6.57 -36.17 -3.71
C VAL A 11 -6.95 -34.71 -3.92
N THR A 12 -5.99 -33.79 -4.07
CA THR A 12 -6.30 -32.38 -4.38
C THR A 12 -6.91 -32.21 -5.77
N ALA A 13 -6.45 -32.95 -6.78
CA ALA A 13 -7.09 -32.96 -8.10
C ALA A 13 -8.56 -33.43 -8.02
N MET A 14 -8.86 -34.50 -7.29
CA MET A 14 -10.24 -34.96 -7.09
C MET A 14 -11.11 -33.96 -6.33
N LEU A 15 -10.57 -33.27 -5.31
CA LEU A 15 -11.31 -32.24 -4.58
C LEU A 15 -11.65 -31.04 -5.48
N VAL A 16 -10.73 -30.59 -6.35
CA VAL A 16 -11.00 -29.52 -7.33
C VAL A 16 -12.08 -29.93 -8.33
N VAL A 17 -12.07 -31.20 -8.79
CA VAL A 17 -13.13 -31.73 -9.66
C VAL A 17 -14.48 -31.80 -8.94
N MET A 18 -14.53 -32.20 -7.67
CA MET A 18 -15.78 -32.20 -6.90
C MET A 18 -16.32 -30.78 -6.66
N GLU A 19 -15.46 -29.81 -6.33
CA GLU A 19 -15.92 -28.44 -6.09
C GLU A 19 -16.39 -27.74 -7.37
N THR A 20 -15.75 -28.00 -8.52
CA THR A 20 -16.22 -27.48 -9.83
C THR A 20 -17.56 -28.07 -10.27
N ILE A 21 -17.79 -29.38 -10.05
CA ILE A 21 -19.12 -30.01 -10.25
C ILE A 21 -20.16 -29.38 -9.31
N ARG A 22 -19.79 -29.10 -8.06
CA ARG A 22 -20.69 -28.48 -7.07
C ARG A 22 -21.10 -27.06 -7.43
N VAL A 23 -20.17 -26.25 -7.94
CA VAL A 23 -20.43 -24.87 -8.39
C VAL A 23 -21.34 -24.86 -9.63
N GLN A 24 -21.11 -25.76 -10.60
CA GLN A 24 -21.99 -25.87 -11.77
C GLN A 24 -23.42 -26.32 -11.39
N GLY A 25 -23.56 -27.28 -10.47
CA GLY A 25 -24.87 -27.72 -9.96
C GLY A 25 -25.64 -26.62 -9.21
N LEU A 26 -24.96 -25.76 -8.45
CA LEU A 26 -25.58 -24.62 -7.78
C LEU A 26 -26.04 -23.52 -8.75
N SER A 27 -25.33 -23.34 -9.87
CA SER A 27 -25.73 -22.37 -10.90
C SER A 27 -27.00 -22.79 -11.63
N GLN A 28 -27.10 -24.06 -12.07
CA GLN A 28 -28.32 -24.57 -12.72
C GLN A 28 -29.54 -24.53 -11.79
N LYS A 29 -29.36 -24.76 -10.48
CA LYS A 29 -30.47 -24.73 -9.52
C LYS A 29 -31.05 -23.32 -9.35
N LYS A 30 -30.21 -22.28 -9.29
CA LYS A 30 -30.66 -20.87 -9.26
C LYS A 30 -31.39 -20.43 -10.54
N GLU A 31 -30.99 -20.97 -11.70
CA GLU A 31 -31.63 -20.68 -12.99
C GLU A 31 -33.05 -21.27 -13.09
N LEU A 32 -33.25 -22.48 -12.54
CA LEU A 32 -34.54 -23.16 -12.47
C LEU A 32 -35.49 -22.52 -11.45
N GLU A 33 -34.99 -22.16 -10.26
CA GLU A 33 -35.78 -21.48 -9.23
C GLU A 33 -36.27 -20.10 -9.70
N ARG A 34 -35.47 -19.36 -10.47
CA ARG A 34 -35.89 -18.08 -11.09
C ARG A 34 -36.98 -18.21 -12.14
N LYS A 35 -37.06 -19.34 -12.86
CA LYS A 35 -38.11 -19.58 -13.87
C LYS A 35 -39.41 -20.15 -13.28
N GLY A 36 -39.38 -20.65 -12.04
CA GLY A 36 -40.54 -21.19 -11.33
C GLY A 36 -41.45 -20.16 -10.66
N GLN A 37 -40.96 -18.96 -10.33
CA GLN A 37 -41.71 -17.96 -9.54
C GLN A 37 -42.43 -16.88 -10.38
N GLY A 38 -42.37 -16.97 -11.72
CA GLY A 38 -42.96 -15.98 -12.65
C GLY A 38 -44.42 -16.21 -13.05
N ARG A 39 -45.19 -17.05 -12.33
CA ARG A 39 -46.61 -17.31 -12.58
C ARG A 39 -47.39 -17.33 -11.26
N TRP A 40 -48.61 -16.78 -11.32
CA TRP A 40 -49.61 -16.56 -10.26
C TRP A 40 -49.53 -15.21 -9.52
N ARG A 41 -50.74 -14.62 -9.36
CA ARG A 41 -51.05 -13.22 -8.93
C ARG A 41 -50.79 -12.18 -10.04
N GLN A 42 -51.76 -11.39 -10.53
CA GLN A 42 -53.17 -11.20 -10.12
C GLN A 42 -54.12 -11.13 -11.34
N ARG A 43 -55.39 -11.55 -11.16
CA ARG A 43 -56.54 -11.11 -11.97
C ARG A 43 -57.32 -10.10 -11.11
N GLY A 44 -57.74 -8.96 -11.68
CA GLY A 44 -58.62 -8.03 -10.94
C GLY A 44 -58.89 -6.68 -11.62
N TYR A 45 -59.91 -6.66 -12.48
CA TYR A 45 -60.85 -5.54 -12.73
C TYR A 45 -60.39 -4.17 -13.29
N GLN A 46 -61.20 -3.69 -14.27
CA GLN A 46 -61.48 -2.28 -14.63
C GLN A 46 -60.33 -1.40 -15.17
N ASN A 47 -60.56 -0.39 -16.03
CA ASN A 47 -61.61 -0.17 -17.04
C ASN A 47 -61.14 0.90 -18.07
N ASP A 48 -61.91 1.08 -19.15
CA ASP A 48 -62.02 2.30 -19.98
C ASP A 48 -60.80 2.95 -20.67
N LYS A 49 -60.73 2.67 -21.99
CA LYS A 49 -60.87 3.61 -23.13
C LYS A 49 -59.89 4.77 -23.40
N ALA A 50 -59.74 4.96 -24.71
CA ALA A 50 -59.24 6.13 -25.47
C ALA A 50 -57.72 6.43 -25.36
N GLY A 51 -57.02 6.70 -26.48
CA GLY A 51 -57.41 6.54 -27.88
C GLY A 51 -56.56 7.36 -28.85
N LYS A 52 -56.21 6.77 -30.00
CA LYS A 52 -55.56 7.38 -31.20
C LYS A 52 -54.14 7.97 -30.97
N GLY A 53 -53.17 7.78 -31.84
CA GLY A 53 -53.10 6.95 -33.05
C GLY A 53 -52.22 7.58 -34.13
N SER A 54 -51.34 6.79 -34.75
CA SER A 54 -50.96 6.92 -36.16
C SER A 54 -50.08 5.74 -36.59
N SER A 55 -50.26 5.35 -37.84
CA SER A 55 -49.58 4.27 -38.58
C SER A 55 -49.23 4.88 -39.96
N PRO A 56 -48.74 4.15 -41.00
CA PRO A 56 -48.05 2.86 -41.07
C PRO A 56 -46.77 2.93 -41.97
N ARG A 57 -46.29 1.75 -42.38
CA ARG A 57 -45.45 1.40 -43.57
C ARG A 57 -43.96 1.25 -43.26
N ASN A 58 -43.36 0.04 -43.25
CA ASN A 58 -43.54 -1.23 -43.99
C ASN A 58 -43.05 -1.24 -45.45
N LYS A 59 -41.91 -1.93 -45.65
CA LYS A 59 -41.29 -2.55 -46.84
C LYS A 59 -39.93 -3.09 -46.33
N GLN A 60 -39.64 -4.37 -46.09
CA GLN A 60 -40.03 -5.64 -46.72
C GLN A 60 -39.43 -5.83 -48.12
N ARG A 61 -38.42 -6.73 -48.22
CA ARG A 61 -38.19 -7.83 -49.19
C ARG A 61 -36.79 -8.45 -48.92
N ASP A 62 -36.65 -9.74 -48.62
CA ASP A 62 -36.73 -10.96 -49.48
C ASP A 62 -35.46 -11.10 -50.37
N HIS A 63 -34.79 -12.24 -50.64
CA HIS A 63 -34.71 -13.67 -50.21
C HIS A 63 -33.27 -14.15 -50.57
N GLY A 64 -32.71 -15.34 -50.22
CA GLY A 64 -33.14 -16.46 -49.38
C GLY A 64 -32.39 -17.79 -49.69
N THR A 65 -32.45 -18.76 -48.75
CA THR A 65 -32.46 -20.25 -48.96
C THR A 65 -31.31 -21.00 -49.67
N ASN A 66 -30.54 -21.83 -48.93
CA ASN A 66 -30.64 -23.33 -48.87
C ASN A 66 -29.30 -24.07 -48.62
N GLY A 67 -29.37 -25.18 -47.87
CA GLY A 67 -28.32 -26.23 -47.80
C GLY A 67 -27.84 -26.60 -46.38
N GLY A 68 -28.37 -27.70 -45.81
CA GLY A 68 -27.77 -28.39 -44.65
C GLY A 68 -27.34 -29.81 -45.03
N PRO A 69 -27.17 -30.75 -44.07
CA PRO A 69 -26.56 -30.61 -42.76
C PRO A 69 -25.45 -31.68 -42.51
N GLY A 70 -24.51 -31.48 -41.58
CA GLY A 70 -23.69 -32.61 -41.11
C GLY A 70 -22.45 -32.35 -40.24
N ARG A 71 -22.36 -33.13 -39.15
CA ARG A 71 -21.15 -33.52 -38.38
C ARG A 71 -20.46 -32.49 -37.48
N TYR A 72 -20.82 -32.58 -36.20
CA TYR A 72 -19.95 -32.55 -35.01
C TYR A 72 -18.45 -32.18 -35.21
N ARG A 73 -18.01 -31.09 -34.56
CA ARG A 73 -16.62 -30.92 -34.08
C ARG A 73 -16.60 -30.45 -32.62
N LYS A 74 -15.54 -30.84 -31.91
CA LYS A 74 -15.42 -30.78 -30.44
C LYS A 74 -15.14 -29.36 -29.92
N PRO A 75 -15.67 -28.95 -28.75
CA PRO A 75 -15.39 -27.64 -28.16
C PRO A 75 -14.14 -27.66 -27.28
N LEU A 76 -12.95 -27.60 -27.89
CA LEU A 76 -11.67 -27.39 -27.18
C LEU A 76 -10.75 -26.47 -28.01
N HIS A 77 -11.26 -25.30 -28.40
CA HIS A 77 -10.47 -24.23 -29.00
C HIS A 77 -11.11 -22.87 -28.73
N ASN A 78 -11.00 -22.39 -27.48
CA ASN A 78 -11.09 -20.98 -27.04
C ASN A 78 -11.05 -20.93 -25.51
N PHE A 79 -9.86 -21.06 -24.92
CA PHE A 79 -9.64 -20.86 -23.48
C PHE A 79 -8.18 -20.46 -23.14
N TYR A 80 -7.59 -19.58 -23.97
CA TYR A 80 -6.27 -18.99 -23.72
C TYR A 80 -6.21 -17.52 -24.20
N VAL A 81 -7.01 -16.66 -23.58
CA VAL A 81 -6.79 -15.19 -23.58
C VAL A 81 -7.21 -14.62 -22.22
N SER A 82 -6.34 -14.77 -21.21
CA SER A 82 -6.23 -13.94 -19.99
C SER A 82 -5.15 -14.52 -19.08
N TYR A 83 -4.46 -13.65 -18.32
CA TYR A 83 -3.34 -13.92 -17.40
C TYR A 83 -1.96 -14.26 -18.03
N PRO A 84 -1.10 -13.24 -18.19
CA PRO A 84 0.35 -13.39 -18.24
C PRO A 84 0.96 -13.03 -16.87
N ASP A 85 1.09 -14.01 -15.96
CA ASP A 85 2.20 -14.04 -14.98
C ASP A 85 2.11 -15.31 -14.10
N MET A 86 2.91 -16.31 -14.45
CA MET A 86 3.29 -17.38 -13.52
C MET A 86 4.53 -18.09 -14.08
N SER A 87 5.67 -17.94 -13.41
CA SER A 87 6.86 -18.74 -13.69
C SER A 87 6.62 -20.21 -13.26
N PRO A 88 7.01 -21.23 -14.06
CA PRO A 88 6.76 -22.62 -13.69
C PRO A 88 7.69 -23.07 -12.53
N PRO A 89 7.17 -23.76 -11.50
CA PRO A 89 8.02 -24.36 -10.47
C PRO A 89 8.81 -25.55 -11.03
N ALA A 90 10.11 -25.59 -10.77
CA ALA A 90 11.02 -26.58 -11.34
C ALA A 90 10.90 -27.97 -10.70
N PHE A 91 10.20 -28.91 -11.37
CA PHE A 91 10.31 -30.35 -11.08
C PHE A 91 10.22 -31.21 -12.35
N PHE A 92 11.06 -32.26 -12.41
CA PHE A 92 11.16 -33.31 -13.44
C PHE A 92 11.74 -32.92 -14.83
N ASN A 93 13.05 -32.71 -14.87
CA ASN A 93 13.83 -32.88 -16.10
C ASN A 93 14.15 -34.37 -16.35
N LEU A 94 13.37 -35.02 -17.21
CA LEU A 94 13.72 -36.33 -17.80
C LEU A 94 14.14 -36.17 -19.27
N ARG A 95 15.40 -35.75 -19.41
CA ARG A 95 16.30 -35.91 -20.57
C ARG A 95 15.67 -36.30 -21.91
N TRP A 96 15.39 -35.30 -22.74
CA TRP A 96 15.62 -35.42 -24.19
C TRP A 96 16.84 -34.59 -24.55
N ASN A 97 17.93 -35.26 -24.93
CA ASN A 97 19.10 -34.60 -25.50
C ASN A 97 18.72 -34.05 -26.89
N ARG A 98 18.25 -32.81 -26.93
CA ARG A 98 18.40 -31.96 -28.11
C ARG A 98 19.21 -30.77 -27.64
N GLU A 99 20.45 -30.69 -28.10
CA GLU A 99 21.34 -29.58 -27.83
C GLU A 99 20.76 -28.33 -28.50
N LEU A 100 19.86 -27.65 -27.80
CA LEU A 100 19.66 -26.23 -27.96
C LEU A 100 21.01 -25.60 -27.64
N THR A 101 21.69 -25.14 -28.68
CA THR A 101 22.87 -24.30 -28.56
C THR A 101 22.53 -23.18 -27.59
N ARG A 102 23.10 -23.22 -26.38
CA ARG A 102 23.29 -22.01 -25.59
C ARG A 102 24.12 -21.10 -26.48
N GLU A 103 23.48 -20.10 -27.07
CA GLU A 103 24.19 -18.98 -27.67
C GLU A 103 25.19 -18.50 -26.63
N ARG A 104 26.48 -18.53 -26.98
CA ARG A 104 27.52 -18.11 -26.04
C ARG A 104 27.28 -16.64 -25.77
N PRO A 105 27.27 -16.20 -24.49
CA PRO A 105 27.05 -14.80 -24.20
C PRO A 105 28.12 -13.97 -24.93
N TRP A 106 27.69 -12.88 -25.57
CA TRP A 106 28.52 -12.12 -26.51
C TRP A 106 29.83 -11.61 -25.87
N TRP A 107 29.83 -11.37 -24.55
CA TRP A 107 31.02 -10.93 -23.82
C TRP A 107 32.14 -11.98 -23.72
N GLN A 108 31.90 -13.23 -24.15
CA GLN A 108 32.93 -14.26 -24.35
C GLN A 108 33.53 -14.26 -25.77
N GLY A 109 33.17 -13.28 -26.60
CA GLY A 109 33.67 -13.14 -27.97
C GLY A 109 34.93 -12.27 -28.08
N PRO A 110 35.46 -12.09 -29.30
CA PRO A 110 36.66 -11.28 -29.55
C PRO A 110 36.45 -9.79 -29.24
N ASN A 111 37.53 -9.10 -28.87
CA ASN A 111 37.58 -7.66 -28.61
C ASN A 111 36.61 -7.17 -27.49
N VAL A 112 36.33 -8.03 -26.51
CA VAL A 112 35.63 -7.67 -25.28
C VAL A 112 36.68 -7.48 -24.18
N CYS A 113 36.56 -6.37 -23.45
CA CYS A 113 37.44 -5.98 -22.36
C CYS A 113 36.68 -6.15 -21.03
N GLU A 114 37.37 -6.70 -20.02
CA GLU A 114 36.88 -6.77 -18.64
C GLU A 114 37.34 -5.51 -17.90
N GLY A 115 36.38 -4.75 -17.36
CA GLY A 115 36.65 -3.60 -16.50
C GLY A 115 37.05 -4.04 -15.09
N GLU A 116 37.76 -3.16 -14.37
CA GLU A 116 38.25 -3.45 -13.03
C GLU A 116 37.10 -3.82 -12.08
N ALA A 117 37.22 -4.98 -11.43
CA ALA A 117 36.21 -5.48 -10.51
C ALA A 117 36.23 -4.65 -9.22
N GLN A 118 35.28 -3.72 -9.10
CA GLN A 118 35.10 -2.96 -7.86
C GLN A 118 34.57 -3.88 -6.76
N GLU A 119 35.41 -4.11 -5.74
CA GLU A 119 35.04 -4.82 -4.53
C GLU A 119 34.75 -3.85 -3.39
N VAL A 120 33.48 -3.76 -2.98
CA VAL A 120 33.06 -2.99 -1.81
C VAL A 120 32.82 -3.96 -0.65
N TYR A 121 33.58 -3.81 0.43
CA TYR A 121 33.41 -4.56 1.67
C TYR A 121 32.74 -3.69 2.73
N ASN A 122 31.43 -3.91 2.93
CA ASN A 122 30.69 -3.22 3.97
C ASN A 122 30.63 -4.10 5.23
N SER A 123 31.47 -3.77 6.22
CA SER A 123 31.40 -4.32 7.57
C SER A 123 30.26 -3.66 8.35
N THR A 124 29.02 -3.94 7.97
CA THR A 124 27.86 -3.49 8.75
C THR A 124 27.83 -4.21 10.09
N GLN A 125 28.21 -3.51 11.15
CA GLN A 125 28.02 -3.96 12.52
C GLN A 125 26.52 -3.83 12.88
N THR A 126 25.69 -4.71 12.30
CA THR A 126 24.24 -4.72 12.50
C THR A 126 23.93 -5.09 13.95
N ARG A 127 23.57 -4.05 14.72
CA ARG A 127 23.18 -4.14 16.12
C ARG A 127 21.82 -4.84 16.25
N GLY A 128 21.85 -6.17 16.29
CA GLY A 128 20.79 -7.08 16.72
C GLY A 128 19.47 -7.00 15.95
N ASP A 129 19.28 -7.87 14.95
CA ASP A 129 18.34 -8.99 15.10
C ASP A 129 18.49 -10.08 14.01
N VAL A 130 18.00 -11.29 14.30
CA VAL A 130 17.97 -12.49 13.44
C VAL A 130 19.33 -13.14 13.11
N MET A 131 19.58 -14.33 13.66
CA MET A 131 20.67 -15.22 13.20
C MET A 131 20.46 -15.65 11.74
N ARG A 132 21.26 -15.13 10.81
CA ARG A 132 21.37 -15.64 9.43
C ARG A 132 22.41 -16.76 9.39
N HIS A 133 21.96 -18.02 9.45
CA HIS A 133 22.83 -19.21 9.41
C HIS A 133 23.32 -19.62 8.00
N PHE A 134 22.98 -18.86 6.95
CA PHE A 134 23.29 -19.20 5.56
C PHE A 134 23.92 -18.01 4.85
N SER A 135 25.04 -18.25 4.15
CA SER A 135 25.60 -17.27 3.22
C SER A 135 24.74 -17.22 1.95
N THR A 136 24.26 -16.03 1.58
CA THR A 136 23.43 -15.84 0.40
C THR A 136 24.17 -15.05 -0.66
N ASN A 137 24.33 -15.65 -1.84
CA ASN A 137 24.83 -14.97 -3.03
C ASN A 137 23.63 -14.56 -3.90
N SER A 138 23.52 -13.28 -4.20
CA SER A 138 22.58 -12.74 -5.20
C SER A 138 23.36 -12.07 -6.34
N GLN A 139 22.79 -12.11 -7.53
CA GLN A 139 23.43 -11.61 -8.75
C GLN A 139 22.39 -10.83 -9.55
N VAL A 140 22.69 -9.56 -9.83
CA VAL A 140 21.85 -8.67 -10.64
C VAL A 140 22.70 -8.18 -11.80
N CYS A 141 22.35 -8.60 -13.02
CA CYS A 141 23.08 -8.22 -14.23
C CYS A 141 22.23 -7.31 -15.12
N ASP A 142 22.86 -6.25 -15.59
CA ASP A 142 22.35 -5.34 -16.59
C ASP A 142 23.13 -5.53 -17.92
N GLU A 143 22.43 -5.97 -18.96
CA GLU A 143 22.95 -6.03 -20.33
C GLU A 143 22.40 -4.90 -21.21
N SER A 144 23.30 -4.22 -21.92
CA SER A 144 23.05 -3.25 -22.98
C SER A 144 23.59 -3.76 -24.33
N GLU A 145 23.51 -2.94 -25.39
CA GLU A 145 24.03 -3.29 -26.71
C GLU A 145 25.56 -3.33 -26.78
N THR A 146 26.29 -2.77 -25.81
CA THR A 146 27.76 -2.67 -25.81
C THR A 146 28.43 -3.07 -24.50
N VAL A 147 27.63 -3.24 -23.43
CA VAL A 147 28.09 -3.43 -22.04
C VAL A 147 27.27 -4.52 -21.35
N TYR A 148 27.92 -5.34 -20.53
CA TYR A 148 27.30 -6.22 -19.55
C TYR A 148 27.90 -5.90 -18.18
N LYS A 149 27.11 -5.25 -17.30
CA LYS A 149 27.50 -4.90 -15.92
C LYS A 149 26.76 -5.86 -14.99
N CYS A 150 27.46 -6.63 -14.18
CA CYS A 150 26.83 -7.54 -13.23
C CYS A 150 27.35 -7.37 -11.80
N LYS A 151 26.41 -7.06 -10.90
CA LYS A 151 26.64 -6.88 -9.47
C LYS A 151 26.35 -8.18 -8.74
N ILE A 152 27.39 -8.77 -8.14
CA ILE A 152 27.33 -10.00 -7.35
C ILE A 152 27.45 -9.60 -5.87
N THR A 153 26.36 -9.73 -5.12
CA THR A 153 26.35 -9.55 -3.67
C THR A 153 26.55 -10.90 -2.99
N GLN A 154 27.50 -10.98 -2.07
CA GLN A 154 27.71 -12.12 -1.18
C GLN A 154 27.52 -11.66 0.27
N GLU A 155 26.44 -12.09 0.89
CA GLU A 155 26.21 -11.87 2.32
C GLU A 155 26.70 -13.06 3.13
N SER A 156 27.52 -12.78 4.15
CA SER A 156 28.10 -13.77 5.07
C SER A 156 27.92 -13.33 6.52
N VAL A 157 28.21 -14.23 7.47
CA VAL A 157 28.18 -13.91 8.92
C VAL A 157 29.13 -12.77 9.29
N ASN A 158 30.19 -12.54 8.50
CA ASN A 158 31.24 -11.56 8.80
C ASN A 158 31.03 -10.21 8.07
N GLY A 159 30.02 -10.08 7.22
CA GLY A 159 29.73 -8.86 6.45
C GLY A 159 29.21 -9.14 5.04
N ARG A 160 28.91 -8.04 4.31
CA ARG A 160 28.47 -8.06 2.91
C ARG A 160 29.63 -7.64 2.00
N ARG A 161 30.03 -8.53 1.09
CA ARG A 161 30.96 -8.25 -0.02
C ARG A 161 30.13 -8.05 -1.27
N GLU A 162 30.42 -6.99 -2.02
CA GLU A 162 29.77 -6.70 -3.29
C GLU A 162 30.85 -6.57 -4.37
N VAL A 163 30.75 -7.38 -5.41
CA VAL A 163 31.70 -7.42 -6.53
C VAL A 163 30.95 -7.06 -7.80
N THR A 164 31.36 -5.99 -8.48
CA THR A 164 30.78 -5.60 -9.78
C THR A 164 31.74 -5.97 -10.90
N VAL A 165 31.32 -6.84 -11.81
CA VAL A 165 32.08 -7.23 -13.00
C VAL A 165 31.47 -6.52 -14.21
N VAL A 166 32.29 -5.88 -15.04
CA VAL A 166 31.85 -5.21 -16.26
C VAL A 166 32.58 -5.81 -17.45
N TYR A 167 31.84 -6.27 -18.46
CA TYR A 167 32.38 -6.59 -19.77
C TYR A 167 31.87 -5.59 -20.79
N GLU A 168 32.76 -4.93 -21.54
CA GLU A 168 32.40 -3.96 -22.56
C GLU A 168 33.25 -4.14 -23.83
N CYS A 169 32.80 -3.58 -24.96
CA CYS A 169 33.65 -3.57 -26.15
C CYS A 169 34.96 -2.81 -25.89
N CYS A 170 36.08 -3.44 -26.25
CA CYS A 170 37.39 -2.80 -26.18
C CYS A 170 37.44 -1.53 -27.04
N HIS A 171 38.28 -0.58 -26.63
CA HIS A 171 38.40 0.71 -27.31
C HIS A 171 38.68 0.57 -28.82
N GLY A 172 37.90 1.26 -29.64
CA GLY A 172 37.96 1.16 -31.10
C GLY A 172 37.21 -0.03 -31.71
N TYR A 173 36.43 -0.77 -30.93
CA TYR A 173 35.55 -1.85 -31.40
C TYR A 173 34.10 -1.65 -30.96
N THR A 174 33.15 -2.18 -31.74
CA THR A 174 31.71 -2.13 -31.48
C THR A 174 31.02 -3.43 -31.96
N ARG A 175 29.76 -3.59 -31.59
CA ARG A 175 28.90 -4.75 -31.89
C ARG A 175 27.48 -4.31 -32.24
N GLU A 176 26.79 -5.13 -33.02
CA GLU A 176 25.33 -5.08 -33.15
C GLU A 176 24.64 -6.15 -32.28
N LYS A 177 23.32 -6.03 -32.15
CA LYS A 177 22.46 -6.86 -31.26
C LYS A 177 22.52 -8.38 -31.48
N ARG A 178 23.14 -8.85 -32.56
CA ARG A 178 23.34 -10.28 -32.88
C ARG A 178 24.81 -10.70 -33.03
N ASP A 179 25.75 -9.78 -32.82
CA ASP A 179 27.17 -10.07 -32.94
C ASP A 179 27.70 -10.82 -31.71
N PHE A 180 28.65 -11.72 -31.94
CA PHE A 180 29.41 -12.41 -30.91
C PHE A 180 30.75 -11.69 -30.69
N GLY A 181 30.97 -11.15 -29.49
CA GLY A 181 32.05 -10.20 -29.22
C GLY A 181 31.79 -8.83 -29.85
N CYS A 182 32.87 -8.10 -30.11
CA CYS A 182 32.85 -6.79 -30.76
C CYS A 182 33.67 -6.86 -32.06
N PRO A 183 33.10 -7.45 -33.14
CA PRO A 183 33.85 -7.74 -34.36
C PRO A 183 34.11 -6.51 -35.23
N LYS A 184 33.32 -5.44 -35.08
CA LYS A 184 33.39 -4.27 -35.95
C LYS A 184 34.39 -3.27 -35.40
N LYS A 185 35.37 -2.86 -36.22
CA LYS A 185 36.32 -1.79 -35.85
C LYS A 185 35.68 -0.43 -36.11
N VAL A 186 35.71 0.47 -35.13
CA VAL A 186 35.13 1.81 -35.21
C VAL A 186 36.01 2.73 -36.07
N SER A 187 35.38 3.54 -36.90
CA SER A 187 36.01 4.70 -37.56
C SER A 187 36.41 5.72 -36.51
N MET A 188 37.70 5.81 -36.21
CA MET A 188 38.26 6.80 -35.28
C MET A 188 38.32 8.18 -35.95
N LEU A 189 37.17 8.84 -36.03
CA LEU A 189 37.03 10.24 -36.45
C LEU A 189 37.15 11.19 -35.25
N ALA A 190 37.40 12.48 -35.50
CA ALA A 190 37.28 13.51 -34.47
C ALA A 190 35.83 13.65 -33.98
N LEU A 191 35.63 14.17 -32.77
CA LEU A 191 34.33 14.23 -32.11
C LEU A 191 33.24 14.89 -32.99
N LEU A 192 33.56 16.02 -33.63
CA LEU A 192 32.62 16.74 -34.50
C LEU A 192 32.35 15.99 -35.81
N ASP A 193 33.38 15.42 -36.43
CA ASP A 193 33.24 14.60 -37.65
C ASP A 193 32.43 13.32 -37.38
N LYS A 194 32.59 12.74 -36.18
CA LYS A 194 31.81 11.57 -35.74
C LYS A 194 30.35 11.93 -35.49
N ALA A 195 30.07 13.11 -34.92
CA ALA A 195 28.71 13.62 -34.79
C ALA A 195 28.05 13.86 -36.17
N GLU A 196 28.80 14.32 -37.18
CA GLU A 196 28.30 14.41 -38.56
C GLU A 196 28.03 13.03 -39.18
N GLU A 197 28.91 12.03 -38.99
CA GLU A 197 28.68 10.64 -39.43
C GLU A 197 27.40 10.04 -38.82
N LEU A 198 27.10 10.38 -37.56
CA LEU A 198 25.88 9.97 -36.84
C LEU A 198 24.62 10.75 -37.26
N GLY A 199 24.73 11.73 -38.15
CA GLY A 199 23.61 12.55 -38.60
C GLY A 199 23.14 13.60 -37.59
N LEU A 200 24.04 14.10 -36.74
CA LEU A 200 23.78 15.14 -35.73
C LEU A 200 24.23 16.53 -36.25
N THR A 201 24.00 16.77 -37.53
CA THR A 201 24.53 17.90 -38.31
C THR A 201 24.07 19.26 -37.80
N ASP A 202 22.86 19.37 -37.24
CA ASP A 202 22.33 20.64 -36.74
C ASP A 202 23.14 21.15 -35.54
N PHE A 203 23.50 20.23 -34.64
CA PHE A 203 24.32 20.53 -33.46
C PHE A 203 25.75 20.90 -33.85
N VAL A 204 26.34 20.17 -34.81
CA VAL A 204 27.69 20.48 -35.31
C VAL A 204 27.70 21.80 -36.09
N LYS A 205 26.65 22.13 -36.86
CA LYS A 205 26.50 23.46 -37.50
C LYS A 205 26.48 24.56 -36.44
N ALA A 206 25.71 24.40 -35.36
CA ALA A 206 25.66 25.38 -34.27
C ALA A 206 27.02 25.60 -33.58
N ILE A 207 27.77 24.52 -33.29
CA ILE A 207 29.15 24.60 -32.76
C ILE A 207 30.08 25.35 -33.71
N LYS A 208 30.02 25.04 -35.02
CA LYS A 208 30.85 25.68 -36.05
C LYS A 208 30.52 27.16 -36.21
N THR A 209 29.24 27.55 -36.16
CA THR A 209 28.80 28.96 -36.24
C THR A 209 29.27 29.81 -35.05
N LEU A 210 29.41 29.23 -33.86
CA LEU A 210 29.89 29.94 -32.66
C LEU A 210 31.42 29.88 -32.45
N GLU A 211 32.17 29.42 -33.46
CA GLU A 211 33.64 29.22 -33.42
C GLU A 211 34.16 28.35 -32.25
N LEU A 212 33.29 27.55 -31.62
CA LEU A 212 33.63 26.71 -30.46
C LEU A 212 34.50 25.50 -30.80
N THR A 213 34.77 25.24 -32.09
CA THR A 213 35.55 24.08 -32.55
C THR A 213 36.91 23.95 -31.84
N ARG A 214 37.59 25.08 -31.62
CA ARG A 214 38.91 25.13 -30.96
C ARG A 214 38.91 24.61 -29.51
N GLU A 215 37.77 24.68 -28.82
CA GLU A 215 37.62 24.17 -27.46
C GLU A 215 37.65 22.64 -27.44
N PHE A 216 37.18 21.99 -28.51
CA PHE A 216 37.14 20.52 -28.64
C PHE A 216 38.46 19.91 -29.16
N ASP A 217 39.32 20.68 -29.81
CA ASP A 217 40.53 20.17 -30.49
C ASP A 217 41.64 19.69 -29.53
N SER A 218 41.63 20.12 -28.27
CA SER A 218 42.77 19.97 -27.33
C SER A 218 42.48 19.18 -26.04
N GLY A 219 41.28 18.60 -25.92
CA GLY A 219 40.84 17.86 -24.73
C GLY A 219 40.02 16.63 -25.06
N ASN A 220 39.79 15.79 -24.04
CA ASN A 220 38.86 14.67 -24.10
C ASN A 220 37.50 15.10 -23.58
N PHE A 221 36.42 14.80 -24.30
CA PHE A 221 35.07 15.24 -23.93
C PHE A 221 34.00 14.15 -24.06
N THR A 222 32.92 14.31 -23.31
CA THR A 222 31.68 13.53 -23.46
C THR A 222 30.57 14.47 -23.90
N MET A 223 29.96 14.16 -25.04
CA MET A 223 29.00 15.03 -25.71
C MET A 223 27.62 14.37 -25.77
N PHE A 224 26.63 15.00 -25.16
CA PHE A 224 25.22 14.63 -25.28
C PHE A 224 24.61 15.33 -26.48
N ALA A 225 24.86 14.86 -27.71
CA ALA A 225 24.43 15.57 -28.91
C ALA A 225 22.93 15.31 -29.24
N PRO A 226 22.10 16.36 -29.39
CA PRO A 226 20.69 16.21 -29.72
C PRO A 226 20.48 15.78 -31.18
N LEU A 227 19.40 15.03 -31.43
CA LEU A 227 18.99 14.65 -32.78
C LEU A 227 18.64 15.88 -33.65
N ASN A 228 18.84 15.77 -34.97
CA ASN A 228 18.42 16.79 -35.92
C ASN A 228 16.94 17.16 -35.76
N GLY A 229 16.62 18.44 -35.91
CA GLY A 229 15.29 19.00 -35.65
C GLY A 229 14.97 19.26 -34.17
N ALA A 230 15.76 18.80 -33.20
CA ALA A 230 15.53 19.09 -31.78
C ALA A 230 15.50 20.60 -31.46
N PHE A 231 16.32 21.39 -32.16
CA PHE A 231 16.37 22.85 -32.03
C PHE A 231 15.08 23.57 -32.44
N THR A 232 14.26 22.96 -33.31
CA THR A 232 13.03 23.61 -33.83
C THR A 232 11.80 23.30 -32.97
N LEU A 233 11.90 22.31 -32.07
CA LEU A 233 10.80 21.77 -31.27
C LEU A 233 10.74 22.32 -29.84
N ASP A 234 11.82 22.90 -29.30
CA ASP A 234 11.87 23.46 -27.94
C ASP A 234 12.05 24.98 -27.96
N SER A 235 11.01 25.69 -28.40
CA SER A 235 10.91 27.16 -28.42
C SER A 235 10.90 27.82 -27.03
N GLY A 236 11.21 27.07 -25.97
CA GLY A 236 11.35 27.56 -24.59
C GLY A 236 12.79 27.79 -24.15
N ILE A 237 13.81 27.34 -24.91
CA ILE A 237 15.23 27.64 -24.66
C ILE A 237 15.69 28.82 -25.52
N LEU A 238 15.27 28.77 -26.79
CA LEU A 238 15.57 29.79 -27.77
C LEU A 238 14.36 30.72 -27.89
N ASN A 239 14.54 31.97 -27.44
CA ASN A 239 13.67 33.07 -27.87
C ASN A 239 13.59 33.04 -29.41
N SER A 240 12.47 33.47 -30.01
CA SER A 240 12.31 33.48 -31.47
C SER A 240 13.51 34.08 -32.22
N GLU A 241 14.10 35.14 -31.65
CA GLU A 241 15.32 35.82 -32.13
C GLU A 241 16.54 34.88 -32.24
N ALA A 242 16.72 33.94 -31.31
CA ALA A 242 17.83 32.99 -31.33
C ALA A 242 17.55 31.79 -32.27
N THR A 243 16.29 31.40 -32.40
CA THR A 243 15.86 30.33 -33.33
C THR A 243 15.95 30.80 -34.80
N ASP A 244 15.62 32.06 -35.07
CA ASP A 244 15.74 32.68 -36.39
C ASP A 244 17.21 32.74 -36.87
N VAL A 245 18.18 32.93 -35.97
CA VAL A 245 19.63 32.87 -36.27
C VAL A 245 20.09 31.47 -36.71
N ILE A 246 19.45 30.40 -36.23
CA ILE A 246 19.82 29.01 -36.56
C ILE A 246 19.22 28.56 -37.90
N LEU A 247 18.01 29.02 -38.24
CA LEU A 247 17.16 28.36 -39.24
C LEU A 247 17.07 29.03 -40.60
N LYS A 248 17.71 30.18 -40.82
CA LYS A 248 17.81 30.73 -42.17
C LYS A 248 19.15 31.40 -42.45
N ASP A 249 19.67 31.09 -43.63
CA ASP A 249 20.67 31.90 -44.34
C ASP A 249 19.98 33.16 -44.93
N ASP A 250 19.21 33.91 -44.11
CA ASP A 250 18.44 35.10 -44.52
C ASP A 250 19.29 36.36 -44.34
N PRO A 251 19.57 37.15 -45.38
CA PRO A 251 20.37 38.38 -45.26
C PRO A 251 19.71 39.50 -44.43
N ASN A 252 18.52 39.27 -43.88
CA ASN A 252 17.74 40.24 -43.09
C ASN A 252 18.02 40.23 -41.57
N VAL A 253 18.96 39.42 -41.07
CA VAL A 253 19.37 39.41 -39.64
C VAL A 253 19.97 40.76 -39.17
N LEU A 254 20.27 41.67 -40.10
CA LEU A 254 20.77 43.04 -39.87
C LEU A 254 19.76 44.02 -39.22
N THR A 255 18.61 43.56 -38.72
CA THR A 255 17.59 44.42 -38.07
C THR A 255 17.34 44.13 -36.59
N LEU A 256 18.14 43.26 -35.97
CA LEU A 256 18.22 43.14 -34.51
C LEU A 256 19.26 44.12 -33.95
N SER A 257 18.95 44.80 -32.84
CA SER A 257 19.91 45.65 -32.14
C SER A 257 21.07 44.82 -31.59
N GLU A 258 22.32 45.28 -31.75
CA GLU A 258 23.55 44.57 -31.35
C GLU A 258 23.48 43.89 -29.96
N PRO A 259 22.92 44.51 -28.88
CA PRO A 259 22.86 43.88 -27.57
C PRO A 259 21.93 42.66 -27.47
N ALA A 260 20.91 42.56 -28.33
CA ALA A 260 20.00 41.42 -28.36
C ALA A 260 20.67 40.21 -29.04
N VAL A 261 21.44 40.46 -30.11
CA VAL A 261 22.21 39.44 -30.83
C VAL A 261 23.31 38.85 -29.93
N ASP A 262 24.09 39.69 -29.24
CA ASP A 262 25.10 39.20 -28.26
C ASP A 262 24.47 38.33 -27.17
N LYS A 263 23.35 38.78 -26.59
CA LYS A 263 22.62 38.01 -25.58
C LYS A 263 22.13 36.66 -26.11
N ALA A 264 21.59 36.61 -27.33
CA ALA A 264 21.13 35.38 -27.97
C ALA A 264 22.29 34.40 -28.24
N LEU A 265 23.42 34.89 -28.75
CA LEU A 265 24.63 34.09 -28.99
C LEU A 265 25.22 33.54 -27.69
N ARG A 266 25.20 34.31 -26.60
CA ARG A 266 25.61 33.85 -25.26
C ARG A 266 24.70 32.74 -24.73
N ILE A 267 23.39 32.90 -24.81
CA ILE A 267 22.43 31.86 -24.39
C ILE A 267 22.65 30.56 -25.19
N LEU A 268 22.84 30.67 -26.51
CA LEU A 268 23.12 29.52 -27.36
C LEU A 268 24.47 28.86 -27.01
N ARG A 269 25.53 29.64 -26.77
CA ARG A 269 26.83 29.11 -26.32
C ARG A 269 26.69 28.33 -25.02
N ASN A 270 26.04 28.90 -24.01
CA ASN A 270 25.85 28.24 -22.72
C ASN A 270 25.00 26.97 -22.86
N ALA A 271 23.97 27.00 -23.71
CA ALA A 271 23.17 25.81 -24.03
C ALA A 271 24.01 24.73 -24.73
N LEU A 272 24.87 25.04 -25.70
CA LEU A 272 25.74 24.03 -26.32
C LEU A 272 26.76 23.46 -25.32
N LEU A 273 27.39 24.31 -24.50
CA LEU A 273 28.36 23.88 -23.49
C LEU A 273 27.72 23.03 -22.38
N SER A 274 26.43 23.25 -22.05
CA SER A 274 25.70 22.41 -21.10
C SER A 274 25.36 21.00 -21.63
N HIS A 275 25.76 20.64 -22.85
CA HIS A 275 25.70 19.28 -23.39
C HIS A 275 27.07 18.58 -23.34
N VAL A 276 28.11 19.24 -22.82
CA VAL A 276 29.51 18.80 -22.89
C VAL A 276 30.09 18.66 -21.48
N ILE A 277 30.71 17.52 -21.24
CA ILE A 277 31.35 17.16 -19.97
C ILE A 277 32.84 16.91 -20.23
N PRO A 278 33.76 17.39 -19.38
CA PRO A 278 35.18 17.09 -19.50
C PRO A 278 35.47 15.60 -19.22
N GLY A 279 36.37 15.01 -19.99
CA GLY A 279 36.73 13.59 -19.90
C GLY A 279 35.86 12.67 -20.77
N THR A 280 36.29 11.41 -20.91
CA THR A 280 35.57 10.37 -21.66
C THR A 280 34.77 9.47 -20.72
N VAL A 281 33.46 9.65 -20.66
CA VAL A 281 32.52 8.94 -19.78
C VAL A 281 31.58 8.09 -20.64
N LYS A 282 31.71 6.77 -20.51
CA LYS A 282 30.81 5.78 -21.13
C LYS A 282 29.56 5.56 -20.29
N SER A 283 28.51 5.02 -20.91
CA SER A 283 27.28 4.61 -20.23
C SER A 283 27.48 3.47 -19.22
N SER A 284 28.61 2.73 -19.31
CA SER A 284 29.06 1.73 -18.31
C SER A 284 29.54 2.35 -17.00
N GLN A 285 30.08 3.57 -17.07
CA GLN A 285 30.67 4.33 -15.96
C GLN A 285 29.66 5.28 -15.32
N MET A 286 28.49 5.47 -15.94
CA MET A 286 27.41 6.28 -15.39
C MET A 286 26.54 5.45 -14.43
N GLU A 287 26.08 6.10 -13.36
CA GLU A 287 25.19 5.49 -12.37
C GLU A 287 23.84 6.23 -12.31
N ASP A 288 22.83 5.60 -11.68
CA ASP A 288 21.52 6.22 -11.48
C ASP A 288 21.59 7.36 -10.46
N GLU A 289 20.86 8.44 -10.72
CA GLU A 289 20.87 9.71 -9.98
C GLU A 289 22.23 10.44 -9.97
N GLN A 290 23.20 9.99 -10.77
CA GLN A 290 24.51 10.64 -10.87
C GLN A 290 24.40 12.03 -11.49
N VAL A 291 24.96 13.03 -10.80
CA VAL A 291 25.13 14.38 -11.33
C VAL A 291 26.53 14.52 -11.90
N LEU A 292 26.62 15.01 -13.14
CA LEU A 292 27.86 15.26 -13.85
C LEU A 292 28.02 16.76 -14.08
N GLU A 293 29.18 17.31 -13.75
CA GLU A 293 29.53 18.72 -13.98
C GLU A 293 29.88 18.94 -15.45
N THR A 294 29.27 19.94 -16.08
CA THR A 294 29.56 20.31 -17.48
C THR A 294 30.83 21.16 -17.56
N GLY A 295 31.43 21.24 -18.75
CA GLY A 295 32.64 22.06 -18.98
C GLY A 295 32.40 23.58 -19.08
N ASN A 296 31.22 24.07 -18.67
CA ASN A 296 30.82 25.47 -18.80
C ASN A 296 31.21 26.31 -17.56
N SER A 297 31.43 27.61 -17.73
CA SER A 297 31.79 28.54 -16.64
C SER A 297 30.63 28.96 -15.72
N GLU A 298 29.46 28.35 -15.88
CA GLU A 298 28.23 28.63 -15.10
C GLU A 298 27.83 27.43 -14.24
N ASP A 299 28.78 26.54 -13.93
CA ASP A 299 28.63 25.35 -13.06
C ASP A 299 27.42 24.46 -13.40
N THR A 300 27.02 24.42 -14.68
CA THR A 300 25.81 23.70 -15.11
C THR A 300 25.98 22.19 -14.99
N THR A 301 24.89 21.46 -14.72
CA THR A 301 24.95 20.02 -14.46
C THR A 301 24.05 19.18 -15.37
N ILE A 302 24.48 17.94 -15.62
CA ILE A 302 23.69 16.88 -16.27
C ILE A 302 23.45 15.78 -15.24
N ARG A 303 22.20 15.58 -14.83
CA ARG A 303 21.76 14.43 -14.06
C ARG A 303 21.41 13.26 -14.97
N ILE A 304 21.96 12.09 -14.68
CA ILE A 304 21.66 10.82 -15.34
C ILE A 304 20.67 10.02 -14.50
N ASN A 305 19.63 9.46 -15.13
CA ASN A 305 18.68 8.55 -14.50
C ASN A 305 18.44 7.29 -15.34
N TYR A 306 18.20 6.15 -14.67
CA TYR A 306 17.96 4.85 -15.28
C TYR A 306 16.64 4.24 -14.80
N PHE A 307 15.64 4.19 -15.68
CA PHE A 307 14.34 3.60 -15.39
C PHE A 307 14.27 2.17 -15.96
N SER A 308 14.06 1.17 -15.10
CA SER A 308 14.14 -0.26 -15.48
C SER A 308 12.83 -0.88 -16.01
N ARG A 309 11.74 -0.12 -16.12
CA ARG A 309 10.42 -0.61 -16.58
C ARG A 309 9.67 0.47 -17.36
N PRO A 310 8.96 0.12 -18.45
CA PRO A 310 8.85 -1.22 -19.05
C PRO A 310 10.10 -1.65 -19.85
N GLU A 311 10.90 -0.70 -20.32
CA GLU A 311 12.21 -0.92 -20.96
C GLU A 311 13.29 -0.09 -20.24
N LYS A 312 14.57 -0.37 -20.50
CA LYS A 312 15.72 0.33 -19.88
C LYS A 312 15.93 1.72 -20.49
N LEU A 313 15.15 2.68 -20.02
CA LEU A 313 15.27 4.07 -20.39
C LEU A 313 16.38 4.75 -19.58
N MET A 314 17.35 5.35 -20.27
CA MET A 314 18.33 6.26 -19.68
C MET A 314 17.95 7.69 -20.09
N THR A 315 18.02 8.64 -19.17
CA THR A 315 17.78 10.05 -19.45
C THR A 315 18.91 10.93 -18.94
N ALA A 316 19.23 12.00 -19.67
CA ALA A 316 20.08 13.11 -19.23
C ALA A 316 19.17 14.34 -19.04
N ASN A 317 19.11 14.93 -17.85
CA ASN A 317 18.18 16.03 -17.51
C ASN A 317 16.73 15.75 -18.00
N CYS A 318 16.21 14.55 -17.71
CA CYS A 318 14.93 14.01 -18.17
C CYS A 318 14.71 13.88 -19.70
N VAL A 319 15.71 14.17 -20.53
CA VAL A 319 15.67 13.89 -21.97
C VAL A 319 16.19 12.47 -22.24
N PRO A 320 15.47 11.62 -23.00
CA PRO A 320 15.94 10.29 -23.37
C PRO A 320 17.27 10.27 -24.11
N VAL A 321 18.16 9.37 -23.68
CA VAL A 321 19.41 9.04 -24.39
C VAL A 321 19.12 7.90 -25.37
N VAL A 322 18.93 8.28 -26.64
CA VAL A 322 18.48 7.44 -27.76
C VAL A 322 19.56 6.46 -28.22
N SER A 323 20.82 6.91 -28.29
CA SER A 323 21.96 6.04 -28.59
C SER A 323 23.19 6.46 -27.79
N ARG A 324 24.14 5.55 -27.55
CA ARG A 324 25.15 5.67 -26.49
C ARG A 324 26.51 5.14 -26.96
N ASP A 325 27.57 5.59 -26.28
CA ASP A 325 28.93 5.04 -26.38
C ASP A 325 29.57 5.12 -27.79
N HIS A 326 29.25 6.15 -28.57
CA HIS A 326 29.91 6.38 -29.86
C HIS A 326 31.31 6.95 -29.65
N ILE A 327 32.33 6.13 -29.85
CA ILE A 327 33.75 6.48 -29.63
C ILE A 327 34.26 7.39 -30.76
N ALA A 328 34.94 8.47 -30.39
CA ALA A 328 35.71 9.36 -31.25
C ALA A 328 37.19 9.42 -30.79
N THR A 329 38.08 10.08 -31.54
CA THR A 329 39.52 10.20 -31.17
C THR A 329 39.76 11.01 -29.90
N ASN A 330 38.91 12.00 -29.64
CA ASN A 330 38.98 12.96 -28.54
C ASN A 330 37.71 12.96 -27.67
N GLY A 331 36.94 11.86 -27.66
CA GLY A 331 35.74 11.81 -26.82
C GLY A 331 34.77 10.65 -27.05
N VAL A 332 33.60 10.79 -26.43
CA VAL A 332 32.45 9.87 -26.56
C VAL A 332 31.18 10.69 -26.84
N ILE A 333 30.32 10.23 -27.74
CA ILE A 333 29.02 10.85 -28.02
C ILE A 333 27.88 9.95 -27.54
N HIS A 334 26.91 10.56 -26.88
CA HIS A 334 25.60 9.98 -26.56
C HIS A 334 24.53 10.82 -27.26
N SER A 335 23.67 10.23 -28.08
CA SER A 335 22.60 10.98 -28.77
C SER A 335 21.39 11.15 -27.88
N VAL A 336 20.88 12.37 -27.72
CA VAL A 336 19.68 12.68 -26.93
C VAL A 336 18.51 13.12 -27.80
N GLU A 337 17.28 12.82 -27.38
CA GLU A 337 16.06 13.12 -28.16
C GLU A 337 15.85 14.63 -28.38
N LYS A 338 16.27 15.45 -27.42
CA LYS A 338 16.02 16.90 -27.36
C LYS A 338 17.24 17.65 -26.84
N ILE A 339 17.26 18.96 -27.07
CA ILE A 339 18.21 19.87 -26.46
C ILE A 339 18.05 19.87 -24.92
N LEU A 340 19.15 19.67 -24.20
CA LEU A 340 19.23 19.75 -22.74
C LEU A 340 19.11 21.20 -22.29
N LYS A 341 18.29 21.45 -21.29
CA LYS A 341 18.20 22.76 -20.62
C LYS A 341 19.39 22.90 -19.65
N PRO A 342 20.13 24.04 -19.68
CA PRO A 342 21.10 24.34 -18.63
C PRO A 342 20.44 24.32 -17.26
N VAL A 343 21.06 23.66 -16.29
CA VAL A 343 20.55 23.54 -14.92
C VAL A 343 21.54 24.23 -13.99
N THR A 344 21.15 25.42 -13.52
CA THR A 344 21.88 26.27 -12.55
C THR A 344 21.18 26.32 -11.19
N ASP A 345 19.85 26.32 -11.19
CA ASP A 345 19.03 26.70 -10.04
C ASP A 345 18.57 25.49 -9.22
N SER A 346 18.47 25.64 -7.90
CA SER A 346 17.83 24.62 -7.04
C SER A 346 16.31 24.59 -7.26
N LEU A 347 15.65 23.50 -6.86
CA LEU A 347 14.18 23.45 -6.89
C LEU A 347 13.54 24.58 -6.08
N TRP A 348 14.20 25.06 -5.02
CA TRP A 348 13.75 26.19 -4.21
C TRP A 348 13.83 27.53 -4.96
N ASP A 349 14.94 27.80 -5.65
CA ASP A 349 15.11 29.02 -6.45
C ASP A 349 14.15 29.07 -7.65
N ILE A 350 13.88 27.91 -8.28
CA ILE A 350 12.87 27.78 -9.34
C ILE A 350 11.46 28.07 -8.79
N VAL A 351 11.13 27.62 -7.58
CA VAL A 351 9.83 27.93 -6.94
C VAL A 351 9.73 29.41 -6.56
N ARG A 352 10.82 30.03 -6.08
CA ARG A 352 10.83 31.44 -5.66
C ARG A 352 10.76 32.42 -6.83
N SER A 353 11.39 32.10 -7.96
CA SER A 353 11.40 32.95 -9.17
C SER A 353 10.07 32.95 -9.93
N ARG A 354 9.22 31.92 -9.71
CA ARG A 354 7.97 31.71 -10.44
C ARG A 354 6.76 32.38 -9.81
N SER A 355 6.20 33.38 -10.50
CA SER A 355 5.01 34.12 -10.06
C SER A 355 3.74 33.26 -9.99
N ASP A 356 3.65 32.16 -10.74
CA ASP A 356 2.54 31.19 -10.71
C ASP A 356 2.59 30.22 -9.51
N LEU A 357 3.71 30.21 -8.77
CA LEU A 357 3.96 29.36 -7.59
C LEU A 357 4.10 30.17 -6.29
N SER A 358 3.81 31.48 -6.28
CA SER A 358 4.03 32.36 -5.12
C SER A 358 3.31 31.94 -3.83
N THR A 359 2.13 31.32 -3.93
CA THR A 359 1.41 30.73 -2.78
C THR A 359 2.18 29.53 -2.21
N LEU A 360 2.71 28.66 -3.08
CA LEU A 360 3.52 27.51 -2.68
C LEU A 360 4.84 27.95 -2.04
N SER A 361 5.51 28.95 -2.62
CA SER A 361 6.73 29.55 -2.04
C SER A 361 6.49 30.07 -0.62
N SER A 362 5.38 30.79 -0.40
CA SER A 362 4.98 31.30 0.92
C SER A 362 4.70 30.17 1.93
N ILE A 363 4.06 29.08 1.49
CA ILE A 363 3.78 27.89 2.30
C ILE A 363 5.07 27.17 2.71
N LEU A 364 5.98 26.93 1.76
CA LEU A 364 7.23 26.22 2.00
C LEU A 364 8.16 27.00 2.94
N ALA A 365 8.22 28.32 2.80
CA ALA A 365 8.92 29.20 3.73
C ALA A 365 8.30 29.16 5.14
N ALA A 366 6.97 29.21 5.27
CA ALA A 366 6.29 29.15 6.58
C ALA A 366 6.43 27.79 7.29
N ALA A 367 6.82 26.73 6.56
CA ALA A 367 7.04 25.38 7.09
C ALA A 367 8.52 25.04 7.33
N ASP A 368 9.46 25.96 7.05
CA ASP A 368 10.92 25.74 7.02
C ASP A 368 11.35 24.57 6.08
N TYR A 369 10.63 24.40 4.97
CA TYR A 369 10.97 23.44 3.90
C TYR A 369 11.90 24.04 2.83
N ASP A 370 12.19 25.33 2.93
CA ASP A 370 13.13 26.08 2.11
C ASP A 370 14.53 25.43 2.12
N ALA A 371 15.06 25.16 3.32
CA ALA A 371 16.34 24.47 3.47
C ALA A 371 16.31 23.09 2.80
N LYS A 372 15.27 22.27 3.03
CA LYS A 372 15.16 20.92 2.46
C LYS A 372 15.11 20.92 0.92
N LEU A 373 14.51 21.95 0.31
CA LEU A 373 14.43 22.12 -1.14
C LEU A 373 15.65 22.80 -1.77
N ASP A 374 16.62 23.22 -0.95
CA ASP A 374 17.90 23.81 -1.42
C ASP A 374 19.09 22.84 -1.23
N HIS A 375 18.99 21.87 -0.32
CA HIS A 375 20.02 20.85 -0.13
C HIS A 375 20.22 20.00 -1.40
N SER A 376 21.49 19.66 -1.67
CA SER A 376 21.88 18.71 -2.73
C SER A 376 21.28 17.32 -2.50
N GLY A 377 20.68 16.72 -3.53
CA GLY A 377 20.11 15.39 -3.44
C GLY A 377 19.34 14.96 -4.69
N GLN A 378 18.40 14.04 -4.47
CA GLN A 378 17.44 13.51 -5.44
C GLN A 378 16.02 13.74 -4.88
N LEU A 379 15.17 14.40 -5.65
CA LEU A 379 13.80 14.69 -5.24
C LEU A 379 12.92 14.93 -6.47
N THR A 380 11.64 14.56 -6.38
CA THR A 380 10.61 15.12 -7.26
C THR A 380 9.62 15.97 -6.46
N LEU A 381 9.46 17.23 -6.85
CA LEU A 381 8.47 18.16 -6.30
C LEU A 381 7.23 18.21 -7.20
N LEU A 382 6.07 17.89 -6.64
CA LEU A 382 4.77 18.10 -7.26
C LEU A 382 4.29 19.50 -6.86
N ALA A 383 4.45 20.50 -7.74
CA ALA A 383 4.24 21.91 -7.40
C ALA A 383 2.83 22.41 -7.77
N PRO A 384 1.90 22.59 -6.82
CA PRO A 384 0.60 23.18 -7.11
C PRO A 384 0.71 24.66 -7.47
N THR A 385 0.03 25.05 -8.56
CA THR A 385 -0.11 26.46 -8.97
C THR A 385 -0.92 27.30 -7.98
N ASN A 386 -0.82 28.62 -8.05
CA ASN A 386 -1.73 29.53 -7.32
C ASN A 386 -3.22 29.19 -7.54
N SER A 387 -3.60 28.87 -8.79
CA SER A 387 -4.97 28.46 -9.12
C SER A 387 -5.38 27.13 -8.47
N ALA A 388 -4.43 26.21 -8.23
CA ALA A 388 -4.69 24.98 -7.48
C ALA A 388 -5.14 25.28 -6.04
N PHE A 389 -4.52 26.26 -5.37
CA PHE A 389 -4.94 26.72 -4.05
C PHE A 389 -6.28 27.49 -4.08
N ASP A 390 -6.57 28.20 -5.16
CA ASP A 390 -7.84 28.91 -5.34
C ASP A 390 -9.05 27.99 -5.54
N LYS A 391 -8.85 26.80 -6.12
CA LYS A 391 -9.87 25.74 -6.23
C LYS A 391 -10.22 25.07 -4.89
N MET A 392 -9.36 25.18 -3.88
CA MET A 392 -9.56 24.49 -2.60
C MET A 392 -10.76 25.03 -1.81
N ASN A 393 -11.34 24.19 -0.96
CA ASN A 393 -12.35 24.64 0.00
C ASN A 393 -11.77 25.73 0.91
N LYS A 394 -12.45 26.88 0.99
CA LYS A 394 -11.99 28.05 1.76
C LYS A 394 -11.59 27.73 3.21
N ARG A 395 -12.37 26.91 3.93
CA ARG A 395 -12.07 26.53 5.33
C ARG A 395 -10.80 25.68 5.44
N LEU A 396 -10.58 24.78 4.48
CA LEU A 396 -9.37 23.94 4.45
C LEU A 396 -8.15 24.76 4.04
N ARG A 397 -8.28 25.64 3.04
CA ARG A 397 -7.25 26.59 2.63
C ARG A 397 -6.85 27.51 3.79
N GLU A 398 -7.82 28.09 4.49
CA GLU A 398 -7.59 28.92 5.68
C GLU A 398 -6.87 28.13 6.78
N LYS A 399 -7.29 26.90 7.11
CA LYS A 399 -6.60 26.04 8.10
C LYS A 399 -5.13 25.77 7.70
N LEU A 400 -4.88 25.38 6.45
CA LEU A 400 -3.54 25.09 5.95
C LEU A 400 -2.65 26.34 5.91
N LEU A 401 -3.20 27.52 5.60
CA LEU A 401 -2.48 28.79 5.59
C LEU A 401 -2.35 29.43 6.99
N SER A 402 -3.17 29.05 7.97
CA SER A 402 -3.18 29.66 9.31
C SER A 402 -2.07 29.18 10.26
N GLY A 403 -1.18 28.29 9.79
CA GLY A 403 0.00 27.87 10.56
C GLY A 403 -0.19 26.65 11.46
N ASP A 404 -1.18 25.79 11.20
CA ASP A 404 -1.17 24.44 11.78
C ASP A 404 -0.06 23.62 11.09
N ARG A 405 1.13 23.66 11.69
CA ARG A 405 2.35 23.08 11.12
C ARG A 405 2.25 21.58 10.92
N GLU A 406 1.59 20.86 11.82
CA GLU A 406 1.45 19.40 11.72
C GLU A 406 0.58 19.02 10.52
N CYS A 407 -0.57 19.68 10.33
CA CYS A 407 -1.44 19.43 9.16
C CYS A 407 -0.79 19.88 7.84
N LEU A 408 -0.12 21.04 7.84
CA LEU A 408 0.56 21.59 6.66
C LEU A 408 1.72 20.70 6.20
N GLU A 409 2.52 20.20 7.14
CA GLU A 409 3.64 19.29 6.85
C GLU A 409 3.15 18.00 6.16
N LYS A 410 1.98 17.46 6.53
CA LYS A 410 1.41 16.31 5.81
C LYS A 410 1.08 16.64 4.35
N VAL A 411 0.55 17.82 4.06
CA VAL A 411 0.33 18.25 2.67
C VAL A 411 1.65 18.36 1.92
N ILE A 412 2.68 18.97 2.51
CA ILE A 412 3.99 19.12 1.87
C ILE A 412 4.65 17.76 1.61
N GLN A 413 4.69 16.88 2.62
CA GLN A 413 5.21 15.50 2.49
C GLN A 413 4.46 14.67 1.43
N ASN A 414 3.19 14.98 1.16
CA ASN A 414 2.43 14.33 0.10
C ASN A 414 2.86 14.77 -1.32
N HIS A 415 3.43 15.97 -1.46
CA HIS A 415 3.91 16.54 -2.73
C HIS A 415 5.40 16.27 -3.01
N LEU A 416 6.14 15.70 -2.06
CA LEU A 416 7.56 15.39 -2.17
C LEU A 416 7.77 13.88 -2.39
N LEU A 417 8.56 13.52 -3.41
CA LEU A 417 8.97 12.15 -3.69
C LEU A 417 10.49 12.01 -3.54
N PRO A 418 11.01 10.96 -2.86
CA PRO A 418 12.45 10.81 -2.54
C PRO A 418 13.36 10.39 -3.70
N ASN A 419 12.86 10.39 -4.94
CA ASN A 419 13.61 10.01 -6.14
C ASN A 419 13.24 10.96 -7.29
N VAL A 420 14.10 11.08 -8.29
CA VAL A 420 13.81 11.83 -9.52
C VAL A 420 12.96 10.96 -10.46
N ILE A 421 11.80 11.49 -10.84
CA ILE A 421 10.85 10.80 -11.73
C ILE A 421 10.61 11.68 -12.94
N CYS A 422 11.31 11.38 -14.03
CA CYS A 422 11.10 12.02 -15.32
C CYS A 422 9.80 11.54 -15.97
N SER A 423 9.08 12.44 -16.64
CA SER A 423 7.76 12.17 -17.21
C SER A 423 7.76 11.03 -18.22
N VAL A 424 8.86 10.90 -18.97
CA VAL A 424 9.07 9.90 -20.02
C VAL A 424 9.24 8.47 -19.48
N ALA A 425 9.59 8.30 -18.21
CA ALA A 425 9.55 6.99 -17.54
C ALA A 425 8.11 6.44 -17.40
N ILE A 426 7.10 7.33 -17.44
CA ILE A 426 5.69 6.99 -17.23
C ILE A 426 5.03 6.61 -18.57
N GLN A 427 5.27 5.39 -19.05
CA GLN A 427 4.68 4.90 -20.31
C GLN A 427 3.22 4.42 -20.22
N GLY A 428 2.62 4.41 -19.02
CA GLY A 428 1.23 3.98 -18.82
C GLY A 428 0.74 4.26 -17.42
N GLN A 429 1.03 3.37 -16.47
CA GLN A 429 0.82 3.62 -15.03
C GLN A 429 2.08 3.25 -14.27
N ALA A 430 2.52 4.17 -13.41
CA ALA A 430 3.54 3.96 -12.40
C ALA A 430 2.93 4.17 -11.01
N LYS A 431 3.61 3.62 -10.00
CA LYS A 431 3.24 3.78 -8.59
C LYS A 431 4.51 3.98 -7.79
N THR A 432 4.58 5.09 -7.06
CA THR A 432 5.74 5.51 -6.28
C THR A 432 5.33 5.83 -4.85
N ALA A 433 6.28 5.88 -3.92
CA ALA A 433 6.04 6.34 -2.56
C ALA A 433 6.46 7.80 -2.42
N ASN A 434 5.72 8.57 -1.64
CA ASN A 434 6.07 9.93 -1.22
C ASN A 434 6.74 9.94 0.16
N GLU A 435 7.08 11.13 0.66
CA GLU A 435 7.66 11.31 2.00
C GLU A 435 6.70 10.91 3.15
N LEU A 436 5.39 10.82 2.91
CA LEU A 436 4.43 10.20 3.86
C LEU A 436 4.47 8.66 3.87
N HIS A 437 5.28 8.04 3.02
CA HIS A 437 5.23 6.60 2.71
C HIS A 437 3.85 6.13 2.17
N ARG A 438 3.00 7.06 1.72
CA ARG A 438 1.81 6.75 0.94
C ARG A 438 2.21 6.52 -0.52
N TYR A 439 1.45 5.66 -1.18
CA TYR A 439 1.63 5.45 -2.60
C TYR A 439 0.84 6.46 -3.43
N ILE A 440 1.53 7.11 -4.34
CA ILE A 440 0.96 7.98 -5.36
C ILE A 440 0.99 7.24 -6.70
N ASN A 441 -0.12 7.28 -7.44
CA ASN A 441 -0.22 6.73 -8.78
C ASN A 441 0.04 7.83 -9.81
N VAL A 442 0.95 7.58 -10.76
CA VAL A 442 1.19 8.49 -11.88
C VAL A 442 0.76 7.77 -13.16
N THR A 443 -0.15 8.37 -13.91
CA THR A 443 -0.74 7.77 -15.12
C THR A 443 -0.54 8.67 -16.34
N ARG A 444 -0.26 8.07 -17.49
CA ARG A 444 -0.26 8.70 -18.81
C ARG A 444 -1.50 8.22 -19.58
N THR A 445 -2.36 9.13 -20.03
CA THR A 445 -3.54 8.79 -20.84
C THR A 445 -3.17 8.54 -22.30
N ALA A 446 -4.12 7.99 -23.07
CA ALA A 446 -3.99 7.85 -24.53
C ALA A 446 -3.75 9.20 -25.23
N ASP A 447 -4.26 10.32 -24.68
CA ASP A 447 -4.01 11.68 -25.16
C ASP A 447 -2.60 12.22 -24.80
N ASN A 448 -1.72 11.36 -24.28
CA ASN A 448 -0.39 11.72 -23.78
C ASN A 448 -0.39 12.74 -22.62
N LYS A 449 -1.51 12.89 -21.89
CA LYS A 449 -1.61 13.75 -20.70
C LYS A 449 -1.18 12.96 -19.47
N LEU A 450 -0.45 13.61 -18.57
CA LEU A 450 0.02 13.02 -17.32
C LEU A 450 -0.87 13.46 -16.16
N LEU A 451 -1.19 12.52 -15.28
CA LEU A 451 -1.95 12.74 -14.06
C LEU A 451 -1.27 12.06 -12.87
N VAL A 452 -1.43 12.65 -11.70
CA VAL A 452 -0.93 12.21 -10.40
C VAL A 452 -2.12 12.11 -9.46
N ASP A 453 -2.49 10.89 -9.06
CA ASP A 453 -3.74 10.59 -8.33
C ASP A 453 -4.94 11.39 -8.87
N GLU A 454 -5.18 11.23 -10.18
CA GLU A 454 -6.25 11.87 -10.97
C GLU A 454 -6.11 13.39 -11.20
N VAL A 455 -5.13 14.08 -10.60
CA VAL A 455 -4.82 15.50 -10.86
C VAL A 455 -3.87 15.66 -12.04
N ARG A 456 -4.18 16.54 -13.00
CA ARG A 456 -3.34 16.75 -14.19
C ARG A 456 -2.04 17.51 -13.88
N ILE A 457 -0.94 17.06 -14.49
CA ILE A 457 0.30 17.84 -14.61
C ILE A 457 0.14 18.87 -15.73
N VAL A 458 0.34 20.14 -15.39
CA VAL A 458 0.31 21.31 -16.29
C VAL A 458 1.61 21.45 -17.07
N GLN A 459 2.74 21.30 -16.38
CA GLN A 459 4.10 21.39 -16.93
C GLN A 459 4.95 20.31 -16.26
N ALA A 460 5.63 19.49 -17.05
CA ALA A 460 6.49 18.41 -16.58
C ALA A 460 7.96 18.70 -16.84
N ASP A 461 8.84 17.92 -16.19
CA ASP A 461 10.30 17.86 -16.45
C ASP A 461 11.03 19.20 -16.28
N ILE A 462 10.68 19.97 -15.24
CA ILE A 462 11.45 21.15 -14.84
C ILE A 462 12.63 20.66 -13.97
N VAL A 463 13.82 20.59 -14.54
CA VAL A 463 15.01 20.05 -13.84
C VAL A 463 15.68 21.15 -13.01
N GLY A 464 16.04 20.83 -11.77
CA GLY A 464 16.87 21.65 -10.89
C GLY A 464 18.12 20.90 -10.41
N THR A 465 19.08 21.61 -9.82
CA THR A 465 20.36 21.03 -9.37
C THR A 465 20.21 19.87 -8.38
N ASN A 466 19.10 19.82 -7.63
CA ASN A 466 18.80 18.80 -6.63
C ASN A 466 17.53 17.95 -6.93
N GLY A 467 16.96 18.03 -8.14
CA GLY A 467 15.82 17.17 -8.48
C GLY A 467 15.02 17.61 -9.71
N VAL A 468 13.74 17.25 -9.75
CA VAL A 468 12.79 17.60 -10.82
C VAL A 468 11.48 18.12 -10.23
N MET A 469 10.84 19.07 -10.91
CA MET A 469 9.53 19.59 -10.55
C MET A 469 8.50 19.34 -11.66
N HIS A 470 7.31 18.92 -11.25
CA HIS A 470 6.12 18.84 -12.11
C HIS A 470 5.03 19.75 -11.54
N VAL A 471 4.58 20.73 -12.32
CA VAL A 471 3.56 21.69 -11.90
C VAL A 471 2.18 21.07 -12.08
N ILE A 472 1.33 21.12 -11.05
CA ILE A 472 0.00 20.48 -11.02
C ILE A 472 -1.14 21.48 -10.84
N GLU A 473 -2.33 21.11 -11.33
CA GLU A 473 -3.50 22.00 -11.36
C GLU A 473 -4.41 21.97 -10.12
N GLU A 474 -4.16 21.07 -9.17
CA GLU A 474 -4.87 20.92 -7.88
C GLU A 474 -3.90 20.50 -6.77
N VAL A 475 -4.25 20.75 -5.51
CA VAL A 475 -3.41 20.42 -4.34
C VAL A 475 -3.75 19.01 -3.86
N LEU A 476 -2.73 18.14 -3.79
CA LEU A 476 -2.86 16.76 -3.31
C LEU A 476 -2.94 16.74 -1.77
N VAL A 477 -4.15 16.87 -1.21
CA VAL A 477 -4.37 16.82 0.25
C VAL A 477 -4.60 15.36 0.71
N PRO A 478 -3.69 14.77 1.50
CA PRO A 478 -3.86 13.41 2.03
C PRO A 478 -4.89 13.38 3.17
N ASP A 479 -5.38 12.19 3.54
CA ASP A 479 -6.29 12.02 4.69
C ASP A 479 -5.63 12.46 6.00
N GLU A 480 -4.31 12.24 6.11
CA GLU A 480 -3.45 12.63 7.22
C GLU A 480 -3.40 14.14 7.46
N ALA A 481 -3.78 14.98 6.48
CA ALA A 481 -3.80 16.43 6.65
C ALA A 481 -5.13 16.97 7.23
N PHE A 482 -6.11 16.10 7.48
CA PHE A 482 -7.36 16.48 8.15
C PHE A 482 -7.23 16.28 9.66
N SER A 483 -7.84 17.17 10.45
CA SER A 483 -7.96 16.94 11.90
C SER A 483 -8.91 15.78 12.18
N VAL A 484 -8.81 15.21 13.38
CA VAL A 484 -9.66 14.09 13.82
C VAL A 484 -11.15 14.39 13.59
N ILE A 485 -11.63 15.59 13.94
CA ILE A 485 -13.05 15.98 13.74
C ILE A 485 -13.43 16.06 12.26
N ASP A 486 -12.60 16.69 11.42
CA ASP A 486 -12.90 16.81 9.99
C ASP A 486 -12.82 15.45 9.28
N LEU A 487 -11.97 14.53 9.75
CA LEU A 487 -11.89 13.16 9.22
C LEU A 487 -13.07 12.28 9.67
N ILE A 488 -13.50 12.35 10.95
CA ILE A 488 -14.75 11.71 11.43
C ILE A 488 -15.96 12.18 10.61
N LYS A 489 -15.97 13.46 10.20
CA LYS A 489 -17.01 14.04 9.34
C LYS A 489 -16.92 13.56 7.89
N LYS A 490 -15.72 13.47 7.32
CA LYS A 490 -15.45 12.93 5.97
C LYS A 490 -15.92 11.48 5.84
N GLU A 491 -15.61 10.65 6.84
CA GLU A 491 -15.99 9.23 6.91
C GLU A 491 -17.48 9.01 7.30
N GLY A 492 -18.20 10.07 7.67
CA GLY A 492 -19.65 10.01 7.92
C GLY A 492 -20.07 9.41 9.28
N TYR A 493 -19.20 9.44 10.31
CA TYR A 493 -19.52 9.01 11.68
C TYR A 493 -20.38 10.04 12.45
N ASN A 494 -21.49 10.44 11.82
CA ASN A 494 -22.37 11.53 12.25
C ASN A 494 -22.95 11.38 13.66
N GLU A 495 -23.21 10.14 14.13
CA GLU A 495 -23.74 9.94 15.48
C GLU A 495 -22.69 10.21 16.55
N MET A 496 -21.40 9.90 16.29
CA MET A 496 -20.32 10.24 17.21
C MET A 496 -20.09 11.76 17.25
N LEU A 497 -20.12 12.44 16.10
CA LEU A 497 -20.02 13.91 16.04
C LEU A 497 -21.11 14.59 16.87
N ARG A 498 -22.36 14.16 16.77
CA ARG A 498 -23.46 14.69 17.58
C ARG A 498 -23.22 14.55 19.08
N LEU A 499 -22.61 13.44 19.52
CA LEU A 499 -22.29 13.22 20.93
C LEU A 499 -21.10 14.10 21.37
N ILE A 500 -20.08 14.26 20.53
CA ILE A 500 -18.94 15.18 20.76
C ILE A 500 -19.42 16.64 20.87
N ASP A 501 -20.25 17.09 19.92
CA ASP A 501 -20.83 18.43 19.90
C ASP A 501 -21.70 18.67 21.15
N LYS A 502 -22.54 17.70 21.52
CA LYS A 502 -23.38 17.78 22.73
C LYS A 502 -22.56 17.75 24.02
N ALA A 503 -21.42 17.06 24.04
CA ALA A 503 -20.48 17.07 25.17
C ALA A 503 -19.68 18.39 25.28
N GLY A 504 -19.70 19.24 24.25
CA GLY A 504 -18.93 20.48 24.18
C GLY A 504 -17.44 20.29 23.85
N LEU A 505 -17.04 19.09 23.42
CA LEU A 505 -15.63 18.69 23.26
C LEU A 505 -15.06 18.95 21.85
N THR A 506 -15.85 19.48 20.92
CA THR A 506 -15.44 19.70 19.52
C THR A 506 -14.20 20.59 19.40
N LYS A 507 -14.14 21.69 20.16
CA LYS A 507 -12.97 22.59 20.16
C LYS A 507 -11.73 21.92 20.71
N THR A 508 -11.86 21.21 21.84
CA THR A 508 -10.78 20.42 22.44
C THR A 508 -10.21 19.42 21.42
N LEU A 509 -11.07 18.68 20.72
CA LEU A 509 -10.64 17.72 19.69
C LEU A 509 -10.13 18.33 18.38
N GLU A 510 -10.35 19.62 18.15
CA GLU A 510 -9.68 20.38 17.07
C GLU A 510 -8.32 20.95 17.49
N THR A 511 -8.02 21.10 18.79
CA THR A 511 -6.77 21.72 19.29
C THR A 511 -5.80 20.79 20.01
N GLU A 512 -6.27 19.69 20.59
CA GLU A 512 -5.41 18.69 21.25
C GLU A 512 -4.59 17.94 20.21
N ALA A 513 -3.28 17.84 20.45
CA ALA A 513 -2.33 17.10 19.61
C ALA A 513 -2.10 15.68 20.16
N ASN A 514 -1.65 14.77 19.29
CA ASN A 514 -1.28 13.39 19.63
C ASN A 514 -2.40 12.51 20.24
N ILE A 515 -3.66 12.86 20.03
CA ILE A 515 -4.81 12.16 20.62
C ILE A 515 -5.23 10.91 19.83
N THR A 516 -5.45 9.78 20.50
CA THR A 516 -6.12 8.61 19.90
C THR A 516 -7.60 8.61 20.24
N VAL A 517 -8.46 8.57 19.21
CA VAL A 517 -9.92 8.57 19.34
C VAL A 517 -10.51 7.24 18.88
N PHE A 518 -11.27 6.60 19.76
CA PHE A 518 -12.01 5.38 19.48
C PHE A 518 -13.42 5.76 19.01
N VAL A 519 -13.69 5.65 17.71
CA VAL A 519 -14.94 6.12 17.09
C VAL A 519 -15.92 4.96 16.93
N PRO A 520 -17.04 4.91 17.67
CA PRO A 520 -18.05 3.89 17.44
C PRO A 520 -18.72 4.07 16.08
N THR A 521 -19.05 2.97 15.39
CA THR A 521 -19.87 3.06 14.19
C THR A 521 -21.25 3.65 14.50
N ASN A 522 -21.88 4.32 13.52
CA ASN A 522 -23.25 4.84 13.68
C ASN A 522 -24.22 3.73 14.14
N GLU A 523 -24.09 2.52 13.59
CA GLU A 523 -24.83 1.33 14.01
C GLU A 523 -24.62 0.99 15.49
N ALA A 524 -23.39 1.09 16.02
CA ALA A 524 -23.10 0.80 17.43
C ALA A 524 -23.83 1.76 18.38
N ILE A 525 -23.87 3.06 18.04
CA ILE A 525 -24.59 4.08 18.82
C ILE A 525 -26.11 3.88 18.66
N GLN A 526 -26.58 3.58 17.45
CA GLN A 526 -27.99 3.32 17.17
C GLN A 526 -28.51 2.03 17.82
N ASN A 527 -27.67 1.03 18.04
CA ASN A 527 -28.03 -0.22 18.74
C ASN A 527 -27.94 -0.13 20.28
N LEU A 528 -27.55 1.02 20.85
CA LEU A 528 -27.61 1.22 22.31
C LEU A 528 -29.05 1.05 22.85
N PRO A 529 -29.23 0.40 24.02
CA PRO A 529 -30.54 0.32 24.67
C PRO A 529 -31.13 1.71 24.91
N VAL A 530 -32.45 1.86 24.74
CA VAL A 530 -33.15 3.15 24.89
C VAL A 530 -32.84 3.80 26.25
N ALA A 531 -32.89 3.03 27.34
CA ALA A 531 -32.56 3.52 28.68
C ALA A 531 -31.11 4.04 28.84
N VAL A 532 -30.16 3.58 28.01
CA VAL A 532 -28.79 4.13 27.99
C VAL A 532 -28.75 5.42 27.18
N LYS A 533 -29.39 5.45 25.99
CA LYS A 533 -29.49 6.66 25.16
C LYS A 533 -30.17 7.84 25.89
N THR A 534 -31.24 7.55 26.63
CA THR A 534 -31.95 8.53 27.46
C THR A 534 -31.01 9.09 28.53
N LYS A 535 -30.30 8.23 29.28
CA LYS A 535 -29.32 8.69 30.28
C LYS A 535 -28.19 9.52 29.68
N LEU A 536 -27.57 9.08 28.58
CA LEU A 536 -26.57 9.87 27.85
C LEU A 536 -27.12 11.18 27.26
N SER A 537 -28.45 11.33 27.21
CA SER A 537 -29.10 12.55 26.72
C SER A 537 -29.51 13.52 27.84
N GLU A 538 -29.75 13.01 29.04
CA GLU A 538 -30.17 13.76 30.23
C GLU A 538 -28.98 14.15 31.11
N ASP A 539 -27.98 13.27 31.21
CA ASP A 539 -26.82 13.41 32.09
C ASP A 539 -25.59 13.86 31.28
N SER A 540 -25.25 15.14 31.40
CA SER A 540 -24.12 15.75 30.69
C SER A 540 -22.76 15.33 31.26
N GLU A 541 -22.68 15.01 32.54
CA GLU A 541 -21.43 14.56 33.19
C GLU A 541 -21.10 13.14 32.73
N LEU A 542 -22.10 12.24 32.72
CA LEU A 542 -21.96 10.90 32.16
C LEU A 542 -21.63 10.93 30.66
N LEU A 543 -22.22 11.84 29.89
CA LEU A 543 -21.87 11.99 28.47
C LEU A 543 -20.40 12.41 28.30
N GLN A 544 -19.92 13.38 29.08
CA GLN A 544 -18.52 13.79 29.05
C GLN A 544 -17.58 12.66 29.53
N GLU A 545 -17.91 11.94 30.59
CA GLU A 545 -17.13 10.77 31.05
C GLU A 545 -17.03 9.71 29.95
N VAL A 546 -18.15 9.40 29.28
CA VAL A 546 -18.21 8.41 28.19
C VAL A 546 -17.40 8.87 26.98
N ILE A 547 -17.49 10.13 26.55
CA ILE A 547 -16.68 10.60 25.42
C ILE A 547 -15.19 10.63 25.81
N ASN A 548 -14.83 11.14 26.99
CA ASN A 548 -13.45 11.12 27.49
C ASN A 548 -12.87 9.70 27.64
N TYR A 549 -13.71 8.68 27.83
CA TYR A 549 -13.28 7.27 27.84
C TYR A 549 -13.05 6.68 26.43
N HIS A 550 -13.53 7.35 25.38
CA HIS A 550 -13.17 7.07 23.99
C HIS A 550 -11.94 7.87 23.51
N LEU A 551 -11.31 8.65 24.40
CA LEU A 551 -10.15 9.49 24.10
C LEU A 551 -8.94 9.03 24.91
N SER A 552 -7.80 8.82 24.25
CA SER A 552 -6.53 8.49 24.90
C SER A 552 -5.46 9.53 24.54
N PRO A 553 -4.69 10.05 25.51
CA PRO A 553 -3.68 11.09 25.29
C PRO A 553 -2.39 10.59 24.61
N GLU A 554 -2.32 9.31 24.21
CA GLU A 554 -1.16 8.70 23.58
C GLU A 554 -1.51 8.21 22.16
N ILE A 555 -0.60 8.39 21.20
CA ILE A 555 -0.72 7.77 19.86
C ILE A 555 -0.47 6.25 19.98
N GLN A 556 -1.55 5.47 19.99
CA GLN A 556 -1.46 4.02 20.03
C GLN A 556 -1.28 3.43 18.62
N GLN A 557 -0.25 2.60 18.43
CA GLN A 557 -0.05 1.82 17.20
C GLN A 557 -0.70 0.43 17.34
N CYS A 558 -1.85 0.22 16.70
CA CYS A 558 -2.60 -1.04 16.83
C CYS A 558 -1.82 -2.28 16.31
N ARG A 559 -0.72 -2.11 15.57
CA ARG A 559 0.13 -3.22 15.09
C ARG A 559 0.83 -3.97 16.24
N ARG A 560 1.13 -3.31 17.36
CA ARG A 560 1.88 -3.88 18.51
C ARG A 560 1.01 -4.16 19.74
N ILE A 561 -0.31 -4.15 19.62
CA ILE A 561 -1.23 -4.53 20.70
C ILE A 561 -0.87 -5.90 21.27
N GLN A 562 -0.62 -5.95 22.58
CA GLN A 562 -0.48 -7.18 23.36
C GLN A 562 -1.81 -7.51 24.06
N ASP A 563 -2.00 -8.79 24.40
CA ASP A 563 -3.15 -9.21 25.21
C ASP A 563 -3.07 -8.61 26.62
N ASP A 564 -4.22 -8.23 27.14
CA ASP A 564 -4.43 -7.51 28.40
C ASP A 564 -3.66 -6.17 28.56
N GLN A 565 -3.08 -5.62 27.48
CA GLN A 565 -2.43 -4.30 27.48
C GLN A 565 -3.42 -3.20 27.91
N GLN A 566 -3.02 -2.40 28.89
CA GLN A 566 -3.80 -1.26 29.37
C GLN A 566 -3.29 0.05 28.78
N VAL A 567 -4.22 0.94 28.41
CA VAL A 567 -3.94 2.28 27.87
C VAL A 567 -4.80 3.30 28.62
N PRO A 568 -4.24 4.44 29.07
CA PRO A 568 -4.99 5.47 29.78
C PRO A 568 -5.99 6.20 28.86
N THR A 569 -7.05 6.73 29.46
CA THR A 569 -8.01 7.61 28.78
C THR A 569 -8.11 8.96 29.48
N LEU A 570 -8.69 9.97 28.81
CA LEU A 570 -8.97 11.28 29.41
C LEU A 570 -10.01 11.19 30.54
N ALA A 571 -10.76 10.10 30.65
CA ALA A 571 -11.65 9.83 31.79
C ALA A 571 -10.93 9.25 33.03
N GLY A 572 -9.58 9.16 33.02
CA GLY A 572 -8.78 8.64 34.14
C GLY A 572 -8.92 7.13 34.39
N LYS A 573 -9.55 6.40 33.46
CA LYS A 573 -9.76 4.94 33.52
C LYS A 573 -9.06 4.28 32.34
N ASN A 574 -8.43 3.13 32.56
CA ASN A 574 -7.72 2.42 31.48
C ASN A 574 -8.68 1.60 30.62
N ILE A 575 -8.50 1.68 29.30
CA ILE A 575 -9.07 0.70 28.35
C ILE A 575 -8.12 -0.49 28.21
N ARG A 576 -8.67 -1.71 28.14
CA ARG A 576 -7.86 -2.93 27.95
C ARG A 576 -7.97 -3.47 26.53
N PHE A 577 -6.83 -3.71 25.91
CA PHE A 577 -6.73 -4.31 24.59
C PHE A 577 -6.54 -5.81 24.66
N ASN A 578 -7.08 -6.53 23.67
CA ASN A 578 -6.90 -7.97 23.46
C ASN A 578 -6.96 -8.30 21.97
N SER A 579 -6.36 -9.43 21.56
CA SER A 579 -6.13 -9.82 20.17
C SER A 579 -6.46 -11.30 19.94
N TYR A 580 -7.72 -11.58 19.59
CA TYR A 580 -8.23 -12.93 19.41
C TYR A 580 -7.94 -13.47 18.00
N SER A 581 -7.20 -14.59 17.89
CA SER A 581 -6.98 -15.25 16.61
C SER A 581 -8.03 -16.32 16.30
N MET A 582 -8.55 -16.32 15.06
CA MET A 582 -9.40 -17.40 14.55
C MET A 582 -8.59 -18.62 14.03
N PHE A 583 -7.32 -18.41 13.68
CA PHE A 583 -6.46 -19.42 13.03
C PHE A 583 -5.02 -19.36 13.55
N PRO A 584 -4.37 -20.49 13.91
CA PRO A 584 -2.97 -20.50 14.33
C PRO A 584 -1.97 -20.00 13.28
N TYR A 585 -2.36 -19.94 12.00
CA TYR A 585 -1.46 -19.70 10.85
C TYR A 585 -1.91 -18.56 9.91
N HIS A 586 -2.95 -17.79 10.23
CA HIS A 586 -3.43 -16.69 9.39
C HIS A 586 -3.72 -15.42 10.19
N HIS A 587 -3.34 -14.26 9.63
CA HIS A 587 -3.32 -12.96 10.30
C HIS A 587 -4.69 -12.30 10.58
N HIS A 588 -5.79 -13.06 10.60
CA HIS A 588 -7.12 -12.55 10.91
C HIS A 588 -7.36 -12.54 12.43
N PHE A 589 -6.77 -11.53 13.08
CA PHE A 589 -6.99 -11.23 14.49
C PHE A 589 -8.18 -10.28 14.65
N VAL A 590 -9.16 -10.65 15.47
CA VAL A 590 -10.14 -9.69 15.99
C VAL A 590 -9.53 -9.04 17.21
N LYS A 591 -9.11 -7.79 17.07
CA LYS A 591 -8.64 -6.98 18.21
C LYS A 591 -9.81 -6.22 18.83
N THR A 592 -9.77 -6.05 20.14
CA THR A 592 -10.77 -5.30 20.89
C THR A 592 -10.12 -4.19 21.70
N ALA A 593 -10.80 -3.05 21.83
CA ALA A 593 -10.53 -2.03 22.84
C ALA A 593 -11.67 -2.09 23.86
N GLN A 594 -11.38 -2.40 25.13
CA GLN A 594 -12.39 -2.63 26.19
C GLN A 594 -13.54 -3.55 25.75
N CYS A 595 -13.18 -4.70 25.17
CA CYS A 595 -14.09 -5.64 24.50
C CYS A 595 -14.89 -5.15 23.26
N ALA A 596 -14.89 -3.85 22.94
CA ALA A 596 -15.45 -3.36 21.68
C ALA A 596 -14.59 -3.83 20.49
N PRO A 597 -15.13 -4.55 19.48
CA PRO A 597 -14.36 -5.01 18.33
C PRO A 597 -13.89 -3.83 17.49
N ILE A 598 -12.60 -3.79 17.16
CA ILE A 598 -12.03 -2.75 16.29
C ILE A 598 -12.32 -3.12 14.82
N ALA A 599 -13.00 -2.24 14.10
CA ALA A 599 -13.37 -2.39 12.69
C ALA A 599 -12.26 -1.92 11.74
N GLN A 600 -11.63 -0.79 12.05
CA GLN A 600 -10.54 -0.18 11.28
C GLN A 600 -9.53 0.43 12.27
N MET A 601 -8.25 0.42 11.92
CA MET A 601 -7.13 0.77 12.80
C MET A 601 -6.18 1.75 12.13
N ASN A 602 -5.55 2.60 12.94
CA ASN A 602 -4.52 3.53 12.50
C ASN A 602 -4.95 4.40 11.32
N ILE A 603 -6.15 4.97 11.40
CA ILE A 603 -6.56 6.04 10.50
C ILE A 603 -5.86 7.30 11.01
N ASP A 604 -4.78 7.69 10.35
CA ASP A 604 -3.95 8.83 10.76
C ASP A 604 -4.61 10.15 10.37
N ALA A 605 -4.57 11.10 11.31
CA ALA A 605 -5.06 12.47 11.20
C ALA A 605 -3.92 13.41 11.63
N CYS A 606 -3.97 14.70 11.29
CA CYS A 606 -2.80 15.55 11.56
C CYS A 606 -2.55 15.75 13.06
N ASN A 607 -3.60 15.97 13.85
CA ASN A 607 -3.52 16.14 15.30
C ASN A 607 -3.69 14.83 16.11
N GLY A 608 -3.74 13.65 15.47
CA GLY A 608 -4.02 12.41 16.19
C GLY A 608 -4.30 11.17 15.33
N ARG A 609 -5.04 10.21 15.89
CA ARG A 609 -5.34 8.93 15.23
C ARG A 609 -6.75 8.44 15.57
N ILE A 610 -7.45 7.91 14.58
CA ILE A 610 -8.77 7.30 14.74
C ILE A 610 -8.64 5.77 14.69
N ASN A 611 -9.35 5.10 15.61
CA ASN A 611 -9.60 3.66 15.57
C ASN A 611 -11.12 3.43 15.62
N VAL A 612 -11.69 2.86 14.58
CA VAL A 612 -13.15 2.66 14.48
C VAL A 612 -13.54 1.40 15.23
N ILE A 613 -14.54 1.47 16.11
CA ILE A 613 -15.00 0.35 16.95
C ILE A 613 -16.48 0.01 16.71
N LYS A 614 -16.86 -1.26 16.89
CA LYS A 614 -18.21 -1.79 16.63
C LYS A 614 -19.14 -1.77 17.84
N SER A 615 -18.75 -1.14 18.94
CA SER A 615 -19.52 -1.04 20.17
C SER A 615 -19.10 0.22 20.93
N VAL A 616 -20.02 0.87 21.64
CA VAL A 616 -19.70 2.03 22.48
C VAL A 616 -19.04 1.55 23.78
N MET A 617 -17.88 2.10 24.13
CA MET A 617 -17.18 1.77 25.37
C MET A 617 -17.81 2.53 26.54
N MET A 618 -18.38 1.80 27.50
CA MET A 618 -18.88 2.39 28.74
C MET A 618 -17.79 2.34 29.82
N PRO A 619 -17.53 3.45 30.57
CA PRO A 619 -16.61 3.45 31.69
C PRO A 619 -17.00 2.37 32.73
N PRO A 620 -16.06 1.52 33.20
CA PRO A 620 -16.36 0.54 34.23
C PRO A 620 -16.73 1.22 35.55
N LYS A 621 -17.62 0.57 36.31
CA LYS A 621 -18.17 1.07 37.59
C LYS A 621 -17.54 0.42 38.84
N GLY A 622 -16.44 -0.31 38.67
CA GLY A 622 -15.74 -1.03 39.73
C GLY A 622 -15.08 -2.31 39.21
N ASN A 623 -14.63 -3.16 40.14
CA ASN A 623 -14.11 -4.49 39.87
C ASN A 623 -15.24 -5.47 39.46
N VAL A 624 -14.90 -6.71 39.09
CA VAL A 624 -15.88 -7.72 38.65
C VAL A 624 -16.96 -8.03 39.70
N LEU A 625 -16.65 -7.95 41.01
CA LEU A 625 -17.64 -8.15 42.06
C LEU A 625 -18.55 -6.94 42.25
N ASP A 626 -18.03 -5.72 42.11
CA ASP A 626 -18.84 -4.50 42.18
C ASP A 626 -19.87 -4.51 41.04
N VAL A 627 -19.43 -4.85 39.82
CA VAL A 627 -20.29 -4.98 38.63
C VAL A 627 -21.36 -6.06 38.81
N LEU A 628 -21.02 -7.22 39.39
CA LEU A 628 -21.99 -8.26 39.73
C LEU A 628 -22.95 -7.83 40.85
N GLY A 629 -22.46 -7.07 41.84
CA GLY A 629 -23.26 -6.58 42.98
C GLY A 629 -24.28 -5.50 42.61
N LEU A 630 -24.02 -4.73 41.54
CA LEU A 630 -24.93 -3.72 41.02
C LEU A 630 -26.17 -4.30 40.31
N ASP A 631 -26.12 -5.55 39.83
CA ASP A 631 -27.21 -6.19 39.10
C ASP A 631 -27.83 -7.34 39.92
N LYS A 632 -29.06 -7.14 40.40
CA LYS A 632 -29.81 -8.09 41.26
C LYS A 632 -29.97 -9.48 40.64
N ARG A 633 -29.80 -9.62 39.32
CA ARG A 633 -29.89 -10.91 38.60
C ARG A 633 -28.73 -11.86 38.93
N PHE A 634 -27.66 -11.38 39.58
CA PHE A 634 -26.52 -12.18 40.03
C PHE A 634 -26.46 -12.39 41.55
N SER A 635 -27.52 -12.03 42.30
CA SER A 635 -27.53 -12.11 43.77
C SER A 635 -27.15 -13.51 44.31
N THR A 636 -27.60 -14.58 43.65
CA THR A 636 -27.25 -15.96 44.00
C THR A 636 -25.75 -16.22 43.80
N LEU A 637 -25.20 -15.84 42.64
CA LEU A 637 -23.77 -16.01 42.34
C LEU A 637 -22.89 -15.23 43.33
N VAL A 638 -23.24 -13.98 43.64
CA VAL A 638 -22.48 -13.14 44.60
C VAL A 638 -22.52 -13.75 46.01
N SER A 639 -23.65 -14.32 46.43
CA SER A 639 -23.77 -15.06 47.70
C SER A 639 -22.86 -16.30 47.73
N LEU A 640 -22.83 -17.07 46.64
CA LEU A 640 -21.98 -18.25 46.50
C LEU A 640 -20.48 -17.90 46.47
N ILE A 641 -20.08 -16.83 45.78
CA ILE A 641 -18.70 -16.30 45.78
C ILE A 641 -18.28 -15.94 47.21
N LYS A 642 -19.09 -15.15 47.94
CA LYS A 642 -18.81 -14.79 49.34
C LYS A 642 -18.69 -16.01 50.26
N LYS A 643 -19.62 -16.97 50.17
CA LYS A 643 -19.57 -18.23 50.93
C LYS A 643 -18.36 -19.11 50.59
N SER A 644 -17.85 -19.06 49.35
CA SER A 644 -16.66 -19.80 48.95
C SER A 644 -15.36 -19.24 49.57
N GLY A 645 -15.36 -17.96 49.93
CA GLY A 645 -14.18 -17.22 50.37
C GLY A 645 -13.24 -16.80 49.24
N LEU A 646 -13.74 -16.71 48.00
CA LEU A 646 -13.01 -16.20 46.82
C LEU A 646 -13.35 -14.74 46.51
N ALA A 647 -13.98 -14.02 47.45
CA ALA A 647 -14.38 -12.64 47.24
C ALA A 647 -13.15 -11.72 47.14
N ASP A 648 -12.22 -11.85 48.08
CA ASP A 648 -11.01 -11.02 48.17
C ASP A 648 -10.09 -11.27 46.96
N ASP A 649 -9.94 -12.54 46.54
CA ASP A 649 -9.23 -12.94 45.31
C ASP A 649 -9.74 -12.18 44.07
N LEU A 650 -11.07 -12.05 43.94
CA LEU A 650 -11.73 -11.40 42.80
C LEU A 650 -11.78 -9.87 42.88
N GLN A 651 -11.44 -9.28 44.04
CA GLN A 651 -11.17 -7.85 44.18
C GLN A 651 -9.71 -7.51 43.83
N GLY A 652 -8.82 -8.50 43.83
CA GLY A 652 -7.40 -8.34 43.52
C GLY A 652 -7.09 -7.96 42.08
N HIS A 653 -5.79 -7.89 41.78
CA HIS A 653 -5.29 -7.62 40.44
C HIS A 653 -5.64 -8.76 39.48
N GLY A 654 -6.63 -8.52 38.62
CA GLY A 654 -6.94 -9.37 37.47
C GLY A 654 -5.89 -9.25 36.36
N PRO A 655 -6.18 -9.69 35.13
CA PRO A 655 -7.50 -9.80 34.51
C PRO A 655 -8.26 -11.09 34.81
N PHE A 656 -9.55 -10.97 35.17
CA PHE A 656 -10.48 -12.09 35.30
C PHE A 656 -11.62 -12.01 34.29
N THR A 657 -12.12 -13.14 33.79
CA THR A 657 -13.44 -13.21 33.16
C THR A 657 -14.38 -14.09 33.95
N ILE A 658 -15.49 -13.51 34.43
CA ILE A 658 -16.53 -14.24 35.14
C ILE A 658 -17.62 -14.65 34.15
N ILE A 659 -17.78 -15.96 33.96
CA ILE A 659 -18.90 -16.53 33.24
C ILE A 659 -20.06 -16.63 34.23
N ALA A 660 -20.93 -15.63 34.25
CA ALA A 660 -21.88 -15.39 35.34
C ALA A 660 -23.27 -15.98 35.04
N PRO A 661 -23.64 -17.14 35.63
CA PRO A 661 -25.02 -17.59 35.63
C PRO A 661 -25.92 -16.59 36.38
N ASN A 662 -27.04 -16.23 35.76
CA ASN A 662 -28.08 -15.44 36.40
C ASN A 662 -28.96 -16.30 37.34
N ASN A 663 -29.84 -15.68 38.13
CA ASN A 663 -30.68 -16.41 39.10
C ASN A 663 -31.54 -17.51 38.43
N GLU A 664 -32.11 -17.26 37.24
CA GLU A 664 -32.86 -18.28 36.47
C GLU A 664 -31.99 -19.50 36.08
N ALA A 665 -30.69 -19.31 35.87
CA ALA A 665 -29.75 -20.39 35.59
C ALA A 665 -29.54 -21.30 36.80
N PHE A 666 -29.59 -20.76 38.03
CA PHE A 666 -29.56 -21.52 39.27
C PHE A 666 -30.91 -22.20 39.56
N GLU A 667 -32.04 -21.53 39.28
CA GLU A 667 -33.37 -22.13 39.40
C GLU A 667 -33.51 -23.39 38.53
N LYS A 668 -32.99 -23.36 37.29
CA LYS A 668 -32.92 -24.52 36.37
C LYS A 668 -32.03 -25.66 36.89
N MET A 669 -31.15 -25.41 37.87
CA MET A 669 -30.33 -26.44 38.52
C MET A 669 -31.05 -27.12 39.69
N GLY A 670 -32.09 -26.48 40.23
CA GLY A 670 -32.85 -26.95 41.41
C GLY A 670 -32.23 -26.49 42.73
N GLN A 671 -33.07 -26.00 43.64
CA GLN A 671 -32.61 -25.43 44.92
C GLN A 671 -31.84 -26.43 45.78
N ASP A 672 -32.29 -27.69 45.84
CA ASP A 672 -31.61 -28.76 46.59
C ASP A 672 -30.16 -28.98 46.10
N ALA A 673 -29.92 -28.87 44.79
CA ALA A 673 -28.59 -28.99 44.22
C ALA A 673 -27.70 -27.79 44.62
N VAL A 674 -28.24 -26.57 44.54
CA VAL A 674 -27.55 -25.34 44.97
C VAL A 674 -27.21 -25.39 46.47
N ASP A 675 -28.16 -25.79 47.31
CA ASP A 675 -27.97 -25.90 48.77
C ASP A 675 -27.01 -27.02 49.14
N SER A 676 -27.02 -28.15 48.41
CA SER A 676 -26.05 -29.24 48.63
C SER A 676 -24.62 -28.82 48.33
N ILE A 677 -24.41 -27.99 47.29
CA ILE A 677 -23.10 -27.43 46.94
C ILE A 677 -22.72 -26.34 47.95
N GLY A 678 -23.67 -25.51 48.38
CA GLY A 678 -23.44 -24.45 49.36
C GLY A 678 -23.00 -24.94 50.75
N LYS A 679 -23.27 -26.22 51.09
CA LYS A 679 -22.84 -26.86 52.35
C LYS A 679 -21.39 -27.36 52.32
N ASP A 680 -20.87 -27.74 51.15
CA ASP A 680 -19.49 -28.24 51.00
C ASP A 680 -18.60 -27.14 50.40
N ARG A 681 -17.78 -26.51 51.24
CA ARG A 681 -16.90 -25.40 50.82
C ARG A 681 -15.92 -25.79 49.70
N SER A 682 -15.47 -27.05 49.66
CA SER A 682 -14.55 -27.53 48.61
C SER A 682 -15.26 -27.65 47.27
N ARG A 683 -16.46 -28.23 47.25
CA ARG A 683 -17.31 -28.27 46.04
C ARG A 683 -17.71 -26.87 45.58
N LEU A 684 -18.06 -26.00 46.51
CA LEU A 684 -18.43 -24.62 46.23
C LEU A 684 -17.28 -23.83 45.59
N GLN A 685 -16.08 -23.91 46.16
CA GLN A 685 -14.88 -23.30 45.58
C GLN A 685 -14.59 -23.86 44.18
N LYS A 686 -14.72 -25.17 43.99
CA LYS A 686 -14.53 -25.81 42.68
C LYS A 686 -15.57 -25.36 41.65
N LEU A 687 -16.84 -25.19 42.05
CA LEU A 687 -17.90 -24.67 41.18
C LEU A 687 -17.60 -23.21 40.78
N VAL A 688 -17.30 -22.34 41.74
CA VAL A 688 -17.02 -20.91 41.49
C VAL A 688 -15.77 -20.76 40.61
N LYS A 689 -14.67 -21.46 40.91
CA LYS A 689 -13.46 -21.48 40.06
C LYS A 689 -13.73 -22.05 38.65
N GLY A 690 -14.74 -22.90 38.48
CA GLY A 690 -15.18 -23.41 37.16
C GLY A 690 -15.90 -22.36 36.29
N HIS A 691 -16.26 -21.21 36.86
CA HIS A 691 -16.87 -20.08 36.16
C HIS A 691 -15.89 -18.89 35.99
N ILE A 692 -14.70 -18.97 36.57
CA ILE A 692 -13.65 -17.96 36.46
C ILE A 692 -12.64 -18.42 35.41
N VAL A 693 -12.30 -17.52 34.50
CA VAL A 693 -11.21 -17.63 33.53
C VAL A 693 -10.15 -16.61 33.89
N ASP A 694 -8.89 -17.03 33.93
CA ASP A 694 -7.74 -16.12 34.01
C ASP A 694 -7.49 -15.51 32.62
N GLY A 695 -7.35 -14.19 32.56
CA GLY A 695 -7.32 -13.43 31.30
C GLY A 695 -8.66 -12.80 30.93
N THR A 696 -8.62 -11.84 30.00
CA THR A 696 -9.83 -11.23 29.43
C THR A 696 -10.35 -12.05 28.24
N LEU A 697 -11.59 -12.53 28.35
CA LEU A 697 -12.35 -13.14 27.26
C LEU A 697 -13.55 -12.25 26.94
N CYS A 698 -13.49 -11.60 25.78
CA CYS A 698 -14.60 -10.84 25.20
C CYS A 698 -15.45 -11.72 24.28
N CYS A 699 -16.75 -11.44 24.12
CA CYS A 699 -17.59 -12.16 23.16
C CYS A 699 -17.06 -12.06 21.73
N ALA A 700 -16.37 -10.97 21.37
CA ALA A 700 -15.71 -10.78 20.08
C ALA A 700 -14.71 -11.91 19.73
N GLY A 701 -14.04 -12.48 20.73
CA GLY A 701 -13.09 -13.60 20.57
C GLY A 701 -13.75 -14.99 20.48
N ILE A 702 -15.06 -15.09 20.73
CA ILE A 702 -15.81 -16.34 20.60
C ILE A 702 -16.21 -16.51 19.14
N PHE A 703 -15.54 -17.38 18.41
CA PHE A 703 -15.79 -17.59 16.97
C PHE A 703 -16.83 -18.69 16.67
N ARG A 704 -17.43 -18.66 15.47
CA ARG A 704 -18.14 -19.83 14.93
C ARG A 704 -17.17 -20.99 14.76
N ARG A 705 -17.67 -22.22 14.92
CA ARG A 705 -16.86 -23.44 14.81
C ARG A 705 -16.28 -23.58 13.41
N HIS A 706 -14.97 -23.42 13.27
CA HIS A 706 -14.26 -23.79 12.04
C HIS A 706 -14.01 -25.31 11.97
N TRP A 707 -13.83 -25.86 10.77
CA TRP A 707 -13.62 -27.31 10.56
C TRP A 707 -12.37 -27.83 11.30
N PHE A 708 -11.28 -27.06 11.28
CA PHE A 708 -9.97 -27.44 11.83
C PHE A 708 -9.68 -26.90 13.24
N GLY A 709 -10.47 -25.95 13.75
CA GLY A 709 -10.18 -25.24 15.00
C GLY A 709 -11.15 -25.59 16.13
N ARG A 710 -10.63 -26.01 17.28
CA ARG A 710 -11.38 -26.09 18.55
C ARG A 710 -10.96 -24.94 19.45
N SER A 711 -11.65 -23.81 19.35
CA SER A 711 -11.47 -22.72 20.32
C SER A 711 -11.93 -23.18 21.70
N GLN A 712 -11.10 -22.98 22.71
CA GLN A 712 -11.33 -23.37 24.09
C GLN A 712 -10.58 -22.43 25.04
N VAL A 713 -11.09 -22.27 26.25
CA VAL A 713 -10.50 -21.42 27.29
C VAL A 713 -10.32 -22.23 28.57
N ALA A 714 -9.21 -22.04 29.28
CA ALA A 714 -8.99 -22.66 30.58
C ALA A 714 -9.70 -21.86 31.67
N THR A 715 -10.36 -22.56 32.58
CA THR A 715 -10.85 -21.99 33.85
C THR A 715 -9.76 -22.07 34.93
N VAL A 716 -9.94 -21.37 36.04
CA VAL A 716 -9.07 -21.47 37.24
C VAL A 716 -8.98 -22.91 37.79
N THR A 717 -9.93 -23.79 37.44
CA THR A 717 -9.86 -25.23 37.77
C THR A 717 -8.95 -26.06 36.84
N GLY A 718 -8.35 -25.45 35.83
CA GLY A 718 -7.67 -26.14 34.73
C GLY A 718 -8.60 -26.82 33.71
N HIS A 719 -9.92 -26.79 33.93
CA HIS A 719 -10.88 -27.37 32.99
C HIS A 719 -11.05 -26.47 31.76
N HIS A 720 -10.92 -27.06 30.56
CA HIS A 720 -11.10 -26.36 29.29
C HIS A 720 -12.57 -26.29 28.87
N LEU A 721 -13.13 -25.09 28.89
CA LEU A 721 -14.45 -24.79 28.36
C LEU A 721 -14.35 -24.54 26.85
N ARG A 722 -15.19 -25.22 26.08
CA ARG A 722 -15.26 -25.04 24.63
C ARG A 722 -15.94 -23.72 24.27
N LEU A 723 -15.30 -22.92 23.41
CA LEU A 723 -15.87 -21.71 22.85
C LEU A 723 -16.52 -22.01 21.48
N SER A 724 -17.71 -21.48 21.25
CA SER A 724 -18.41 -21.60 19.96
C SER A 724 -19.52 -20.55 19.80
N ARG A 725 -20.09 -20.43 18.60
CA ARG A 725 -21.37 -19.75 18.37
C ARG A 725 -22.39 -20.73 17.80
N ASP A 726 -23.67 -20.51 18.11
CA ASP A 726 -24.78 -21.28 17.54
C ASP A 726 -25.12 -20.84 16.08
N HIS A 727 -26.19 -21.41 15.52
CA HIS A 727 -26.65 -21.09 14.17
C HIS A 727 -27.08 -19.62 14.03
N ASP A 728 -27.60 -19.03 15.10
CA ASP A 728 -28.10 -17.65 15.18
C ASP A 728 -26.99 -16.65 15.58
N ASN A 729 -25.74 -17.12 15.59
CA ASN A 729 -24.54 -16.38 15.96
C ASN A 729 -24.44 -15.99 17.45
N ARG A 730 -25.23 -16.57 18.35
CA ARG A 730 -25.11 -16.32 19.79
C ARG A 730 -23.86 -17.03 20.35
N PRO A 731 -23.05 -16.38 21.20
CA PRO A 731 -21.90 -17.03 21.84
C PRO A 731 -22.34 -18.13 22.81
N LYS A 732 -21.52 -19.18 22.89
CA LYS A 732 -21.74 -20.36 23.72
C LYS A 732 -20.42 -20.80 24.34
N ILE A 733 -20.42 -20.97 25.66
CA ILE A 733 -19.28 -21.37 26.47
C ILE A 733 -19.64 -22.70 27.15
N GLY A 734 -18.94 -23.77 26.77
CA GLY A 734 -19.30 -25.14 27.18
C GLY A 734 -20.72 -25.49 26.71
N SER A 735 -21.60 -25.76 27.67
CA SER A 735 -23.02 -26.07 27.43
C SER A 735 -23.94 -24.85 27.47
N ALA A 736 -23.50 -23.71 28.03
CA ALA A 736 -24.30 -22.52 28.30
C ALA A 736 -24.21 -21.47 27.18
N HIS A 737 -25.31 -20.79 26.88
CA HIS A 737 -25.35 -19.65 25.95
C HIS A 737 -25.11 -18.35 26.71
N VAL A 738 -24.38 -17.42 26.09
CA VAL A 738 -24.18 -16.07 26.62
C VAL A 738 -25.41 -15.24 26.27
N THR A 739 -26.14 -14.79 27.29
CA THR A 739 -27.35 -13.96 27.15
C THR A 739 -27.01 -12.48 27.04
N ARG A 740 -25.97 -12.03 27.75
CA ARG A 740 -25.45 -10.66 27.72
C ARG A 740 -23.93 -10.67 27.68
N CYS A 741 -23.38 -10.05 26.64
CA CYS A 741 -21.95 -9.94 26.41
C CYS A 741 -21.32 -8.75 27.14
N ASP A 742 -20.03 -8.90 27.44
CA ASP A 742 -19.06 -7.83 27.65
C ASP A 742 -19.48 -6.75 28.65
N VAL A 743 -19.94 -7.17 29.84
CA VAL A 743 -20.16 -6.26 30.97
C VAL A 743 -18.81 -6.01 31.65
N THR A 744 -18.07 -5.02 31.13
CA THR A 744 -16.66 -4.80 31.51
C THR A 744 -16.47 -4.19 32.91
N ALA A 745 -15.34 -4.51 33.54
CA ALA A 745 -14.93 -4.09 34.86
C ALA A 745 -13.46 -3.63 34.88
N THR A 746 -13.01 -2.94 35.94
CA THR A 746 -11.63 -2.45 36.05
C THR A 746 -10.59 -3.57 36.05
N ASN A 747 -10.89 -4.70 36.71
CA ASN A 747 -10.01 -5.87 36.78
C ASN A 747 -10.50 -7.06 35.91
N GLY A 748 -11.43 -6.87 34.98
CA GLY A 748 -12.00 -8.02 34.26
C GLY A 748 -13.16 -7.77 33.31
N ASN A 749 -13.82 -8.86 32.90
CA ASN A 749 -15.03 -8.87 32.11
C ASN A 749 -16.08 -9.82 32.72
N VAL A 750 -17.37 -9.55 32.49
CA VAL A 750 -18.46 -10.43 32.94
C VAL A 750 -19.34 -10.81 31.75
N LEU A 751 -19.54 -12.11 31.56
CA LEU A 751 -20.36 -12.70 30.50
C LEU A 751 -21.56 -13.41 31.14
N GLU A 752 -22.77 -12.89 30.96
CA GLU A 752 -23.99 -13.49 31.52
C GLU A 752 -24.37 -14.76 30.76
N VAL A 753 -24.67 -15.85 31.47
CA VAL A 753 -25.05 -17.14 30.84
C VAL A 753 -26.38 -17.73 31.34
N ASP A 754 -27.03 -18.49 30.46
CA ASP A 754 -28.35 -19.10 30.67
C ASP A 754 -28.38 -20.34 31.59
N ARG A 755 -27.20 -20.88 31.96
CA ARG A 755 -27.00 -22.14 32.68
C ARG A 755 -25.72 -22.11 33.54
N VAL A 756 -25.75 -22.81 34.67
CA VAL A 756 -24.57 -23.08 35.50
C VAL A 756 -23.65 -24.08 34.82
N LEU A 757 -22.35 -23.79 34.77
CA LEU A 757 -21.29 -24.67 34.29
C LEU A 757 -20.90 -25.69 35.37
N VAL A 758 -21.55 -26.84 35.33
CA VAL A 758 -21.15 -28.01 36.14
C VAL A 758 -20.14 -28.82 35.33
N GLN A 759 -19.05 -29.28 35.95
CA GLN A 759 -18.14 -30.23 35.31
C GLN A 759 -18.90 -31.53 35.03
N GLU A 760 -19.20 -31.81 33.75
CA GLU A 760 -19.64 -33.14 33.34
C GLU A 760 -18.56 -34.15 33.74
N GLN A 761 -18.93 -35.21 34.47
CA GLN A 761 -18.03 -36.35 34.59
C GLN A 761 -17.75 -36.88 33.17
N PRO A 762 -16.50 -37.26 32.86
CA PRO A 762 -16.17 -37.77 31.54
C PRO A 762 -17.06 -38.98 31.25
N ARG A 763 -17.97 -38.84 30.28
CA ARG A 763 -18.84 -39.94 29.84
C ARG A 763 -17.96 -41.14 29.55
N GLN A 764 -18.05 -42.19 30.38
CA GLN A 764 -17.49 -43.48 30.05
C GLN A 764 -18.11 -43.91 28.73
N ARG A 765 -17.27 -43.91 27.69
CA ARG A 765 -17.65 -44.39 26.37
C ARG A 765 -17.66 -45.90 26.44
N TRP A 766 -18.76 -46.46 26.94
CA TRP A 766 -19.00 -47.90 26.98
C TRP A 766 -18.75 -48.49 25.60
N ARG A 767 -17.66 -49.26 25.48
CA ARG A 767 -17.49 -50.24 24.41
C ARG A 767 -18.09 -51.55 24.88
N GLU A 768 -19.41 -51.60 24.96
CA GLU A 768 -20.12 -52.88 25.02
C GLU A 768 -20.07 -53.50 23.62
N HIS A 769 -18.98 -54.24 23.36
CA HIS A 769 -18.96 -55.20 22.26
C HIS A 769 -19.75 -56.44 22.71
N ASN A 770 -21.05 -56.47 22.42
CA ASN A 770 -21.81 -57.71 22.43
C ASN A 770 -21.27 -58.62 21.30
N TYR A 771 -20.33 -59.50 21.65
CA TYR A 771 -20.01 -60.68 20.86
C TYR A 771 -21.15 -61.68 21.04
N HIS A 772 -22.15 -61.63 20.16
CA HIS A 772 -23.03 -62.77 19.96
C HIS A 772 -22.29 -63.86 19.18
N SER A 773 -22.28 -65.05 19.78
CA SER A 773 -22.20 -66.38 19.17
C SER A 773 -21.89 -66.46 17.68
N TRP A 774 -20.72 -67.03 17.37
CA TRP A 774 -20.53 -67.78 16.13
C TRP A 774 -21.23 -69.13 16.30
N ASP A 775 -22.28 -69.38 15.53
CA ASP A 775 -22.88 -70.71 15.45
C ASP A 775 -21.93 -71.68 14.73
N MET A 776 -21.66 -72.81 15.37
CA MET A 776 -21.02 -73.96 14.73
C MET A 776 -22.07 -74.73 13.93
N PHE A 777 -21.86 -74.86 12.62
CA PHE A 777 -22.46 -75.92 11.82
C PHE A 777 -21.41 -76.99 11.55
N GLU A 778 -21.63 -78.19 12.08
CA GLU A 778 -21.09 -79.46 11.58
C GLU A 778 -22.24 -80.49 11.62
N PRO A 779 -22.36 -81.40 10.65
CA PRO A 779 -22.09 -81.28 9.21
C PRO A 779 -23.37 -81.06 8.38
#